data_AF-A0A2S7ZEH5-F1
#
_entry.id   AF-A0A2S7ZEH5-F1
#
_cell.length_a   1.000
_cell.length_b   1.000
_cell.length_c   1.000
_cell.angle_alpha   90.00
_cell.angle_beta   90.00
_cell.angle_gamma   90.00
#
_symmetry.space_group_name_H-M   'P 1'
#
loop_
_entity.id
_entity.type
_entity.pdbx_description
1 polymer ?
#
loop_
_entity_poly.entity_id
_entity_poly.type
_entity_poly.pdbx_seq_one_letter_code
_entity_poly.pdbx_strand_id
1 'polypeptide(L)'
;MKHLKVALSDSVQSKIKSIAGRTCVGVFETDFTDVGAVVIDDGELDFVNNNQISSFGIPVIVLRLDASKDISLYGNRITSIIELLSMSIDDCTSEIENVVANYEASILPPFFRALSDYVGDENSQFDCPGHQGGQFFYKHPTGRAFYNFFGENIFRADRCNADVKLGDLLIHEGYAYAAQAHAAKVYNADKTYFVLNGTSSANKVVLNALLTPGDIILYDRNNHKSICLGGLVMSGATPIYLETARNPFGSIGGILDHCFDESYIRQLVAEKSPEKANAKRPIRLAVIQLGTYDGTIYNARQVVDKIGHLCDYIFFDSAWVGYEQFIPMMKDCSPLLLELGPDDPGILVTQSVHKQQAGFSQTSQIHKKDSHTKGEDRYVDHKRFNNSFMMHASTSPFYPLFASLDVNAKIHEGELGQNLWRECVEVAIDARKAVLKRCKYLRPLVPPIVHGKKWEDGNTYEMAKDVNYFAFEPGAKWHSFKGYGKGQYFIDPCKFQLITPGINVETGAYEEFGIPANILANYLRENRIIPEKCDLNTILFLMTPAESQSKMDALVEELIRFEDLIDRDAPMEEVLPSIYYSHIEKYKGYSIRQLCQEMHDFYKSRNVSLLQQRLFSREYFPNYVMNPQEANFEFQRNKGELVPLREAEGRIALEGALPYPPGVICVQPGERWSKTACDYFLALEEGINQLPGFAPEIQGVYITEQSNGYKQAYGYVLKKEY
;
A
#
# COMPACT_ATOMS: atom_id res chain seq x y z
N MET A 1 18.08 22.72 -13.56
CA MET A 1 18.55 23.22 -12.24
C MET A 1 19.69 22.30 -11.77
N LYS A 2 20.71 22.78 -11.05
CA LYS A 2 21.77 21.90 -10.50
C LYS A 2 21.36 21.45 -9.10
N HIS A 3 21.21 20.14 -8.88
CA HIS A 3 20.68 19.53 -7.64
C HIS A 3 21.77 18.92 -6.76
N LEU A 4 22.76 18.28 -7.38
CA LEU A 4 23.78 17.54 -6.65
C LEU A 4 24.96 18.41 -6.21
N LYS A 5 25.56 18.02 -5.08
CA LYS A 5 26.81 18.53 -4.51
C LYS A 5 28.00 17.73 -5.03
N VAL A 6 29.21 18.18 -4.70
CA VAL A 6 30.45 17.43 -4.92
C VAL A 6 31.12 17.15 -3.57
N ALA A 7 31.36 15.88 -3.27
CA ALA A 7 32.06 15.51 -2.04
C ALA A 7 33.57 15.51 -2.29
N LEU A 8 34.30 16.26 -1.48
CA LEU A 8 35.74 16.43 -1.57
C LEU A 8 36.37 15.85 -0.30
N SER A 9 37.42 15.05 -0.47
CA SER A 9 38.29 14.69 0.64
C SER A 9 39.00 15.92 1.22
N ASP A 10 39.46 15.82 2.46
CA ASP A 10 40.15 16.93 3.17
C ASP A 10 41.39 17.40 2.39
N SER A 11 42.11 16.45 1.81
CA SER A 11 43.30 16.68 0.99
C SER A 11 42.98 17.49 -0.28
N VAL A 12 41.80 17.28 -0.87
CA VAL A 12 41.32 17.92 -2.10
C VAL A 12 40.68 19.26 -1.82
N GLN A 13 39.94 19.43 -0.72
CA GLN A 13 39.34 20.70 -0.33
C GLN A 13 40.36 21.84 -0.22
N SER A 14 41.59 21.52 0.18
CA SER A 14 42.68 22.50 0.24
C SER A 14 43.08 23.05 -1.13
N LYS A 15 42.79 22.32 -2.22
CA LYS A 15 43.21 22.59 -3.60
C LYS A 15 42.06 23.08 -4.47
N ILE A 16 40.87 22.49 -4.35
CA ILE A 16 39.65 22.87 -5.06
C ILE A 16 38.68 23.50 -4.07
N LYS A 17 38.51 24.83 -4.18
CA LYS A 17 37.66 25.61 -3.26
C LYS A 17 36.21 25.72 -3.72
N SER A 18 35.95 25.64 -5.02
CA SER A 18 34.61 25.80 -5.57
C SER A 18 34.51 25.18 -6.96
N ILE A 19 33.36 24.61 -7.26
CA ILE A 19 32.97 24.16 -8.60
C ILE A 19 31.76 25.00 -9.01
N ALA A 20 31.78 25.56 -10.22
CA ALA A 20 30.82 26.57 -10.63
C ALA A 20 29.35 26.08 -10.56
N GLY A 21 28.56 26.69 -9.67
CA GLY A 21 27.15 26.36 -9.49
C GLY A 21 26.88 25.06 -8.72
N ARG A 22 27.90 24.49 -8.04
CA ARG A 22 27.76 23.32 -7.15
C ARG A 22 28.21 23.67 -5.74
N THR A 23 27.51 23.15 -4.75
CA THR A 23 27.98 23.14 -3.37
C THR A 23 29.01 22.02 -3.20
N CYS A 24 30.14 22.32 -2.55
CA CYS A 24 31.16 21.32 -2.20
C CYS A 24 31.05 20.98 -0.70
N VAL A 25 31.21 19.71 -0.33
CA VAL A 25 31.10 19.22 1.05
C VAL A 25 32.22 18.23 1.37
N GLY A 26 32.52 18.00 2.65
CA GLY A 26 33.44 16.93 3.05
C GLY A 26 32.86 15.53 2.83
N VAL A 27 33.72 14.58 2.46
CA VAL A 27 33.33 13.15 2.34
C VAL A 27 32.83 12.52 3.65
N PHE A 28 33.17 13.11 4.80
CA PHE A 28 32.67 12.68 6.11
C PHE A 28 31.45 13.48 6.60
N GLU A 29 31.01 14.48 5.83
CA GLU A 29 29.91 15.38 6.17
C GLU A 29 28.64 15.10 5.36
N THR A 30 28.57 13.95 4.69
CA THR A 30 27.50 13.56 3.77
C THR A 30 27.11 12.10 3.95
N ASP A 31 25.85 11.78 3.68
CA ASP A 31 25.32 10.42 3.52
C ASP A 31 25.35 9.95 2.05
N PHE A 32 25.97 10.75 1.18
CA PHE A 32 26.11 10.57 -0.27
C PHE A 32 24.82 10.68 -1.09
N THR A 33 23.66 10.91 -0.48
CA THR A 33 22.36 10.94 -1.19
C THR A 33 22.18 12.18 -2.06
N ASP A 34 22.92 13.25 -1.77
CA ASP A 34 22.92 14.51 -2.51
C ASP A 34 24.24 14.78 -3.24
N VAL A 35 25.08 13.74 -3.43
CA VAL A 35 26.41 13.85 -4.02
C VAL A 35 26.42 13.33 -5.46
N GLY A 36 26.96 14.13 -6.38
CA GLY A 36 27.07 13.80 -7.80
C GLY A 36 28.44 13.34 -8.26
N ALA A 37 29.47 13.54 -7.44
CA ALA A 37 30.78 12.91 -7.58
C ALA A 37 31.54 12.97 -6.25
N VAL A 38 32.40 11.97 -6.03
CA VAL A 38 33.38 11.97 -4.95
C VAL A 38 34.76 12.23 -5.54
N VAL A 39 35.44 13.27 -5.05
CA VAL A 39 36.77 13.66 -5.51
C VAL A 39 37.78 13.43 -4.38
N ILE A 40 38.70 12.52 -4.63
CA ILE A 40 39.77 12.12 -3.71
C ILE A 40 41.13 12.36 -4.35
N ASP A 41 42.21 12.35 -3.57
CA ASP A 41 43.55 12.26 -4.13
C ASP A 41 44.10 10.83 -4.12
N ASP A 42 45.23 10.62 -4.80
CA ASP A 42 45.87 9.30 -4.90
C ASP A 42 46.47 8.78 -3.58
N GLY A 43 46.34 9.51 -2.47
CA GLY A 43 46.65 9.06 -1.10
C GLY A 43 45.47 8.43 -0.37
N GLU A 44 44.24 8.59 -0.88
CA GLU A 44 43.00 8.27 -0.17
C GLU A 44 42.14 7.24 -0.91
N LEU A 45 42.79 6.32 -1.65
CA LEU A 45 42.12 5.32 -2.51
C LEU A 45 41.18 4.36 -1.77
N ASP A 46 41.26 4.27 -0.44
CA ASP A 46 40.34 3.45 0.36
C ASP A 46 38.87 3.88 0.19
N PHE A 47 38.60 5.17 -0.10
CA PHE A 47 37.24 5.66 -0.38
C PHE A 47 36.60 5.03 -1.61
N VAL A 48 37.41 4.55 -2.56
CA VAL A 48 36.91 3.84 -3.75
C VAL A 48 36.16 2.56 -3.36
N ASN A 49 36.45 2.01 -2.17
CA ASN A 49 35.80 0.80 -1.65
C ASN A 49 34.58 1.08 -0.77
N ASN A 50 34.12 2.33 -0.66
CA ASN A 50 32.92 2.63 0.10
C ASN A 50 31.68 2.01 -0.56
N ASN A 51 30.99 1.15 0.19
CA ASN A 51 29.82 0.42 -0.32
C ASN A 51 28.69 1.37 -0.75
N GLN A 52 28.44 2.47 -0.05
CA GLN A 52 27.38 3.43 -0.40
C GLN A 52 27.67 4.14 -1.73
N ILE A 53 28.91 4.61 -1.92
CA ILE A 53 29.36 5.23 -3.18
C ILE A 53 29.14 4.26 -4.35
N SER A 54 29.61 3.03 -4.19
CA SER A 54 29.49 2.01 -5.24
C SER A 54 28.04 1.60 -5.51
N SER A 55 27.21 1.53 -4.46
CA SER A 55 25.80 1.16 -4.59
C SER A 55 25.03 2.23 -5.33
N PHE A 56 25.23 3.51 -4.99
CA PHE A 56 24.60 4.64 -5.69
C PHE A 56 25.16 4.86 -7.10
N GLY A 57 26.27 4.21 -7.45
CA GLY A 57 26.95 4.44 -8.72
C GLY A 57 27.55 5.83 -8.82
N ILE A 58 27.86 6.46 -7.67
CA ILE A 58 28.43 7.81 -7.64
C ILE A 58 29.83 7.76 -8.26
N PRO A 59 30.13 8.61 -9.24
CA PRO A 59 31.41 8.59 -9.90
C PRO A 59 32.52 9.02 -8.94
N VAL A 60 33.60 8.25 -8.90
CA VAL A 60 34.80 8.57 -8.11
C VAL A 60 35.85 9.15 -9.05
N ILE A 61 36.31 10.36 -8.71
CA ILE A 61 37.34 11.09 -9.45
C ILE A 61 38.59 11.14 -8.59
N VAL A 62 39.72 10.70 -9.15
CA VAL A 62 41.01 10.74 -8.45
C VAL A 62 41.86 11.88 -9.01
N LEU A 63 42.19 12.85 -8.16
CA LEU A 63 43.19 13.87 -8.45
C LEU A 63 44.58 13.29 -8.21
N ARG A 64 45.30 13.07 -9.29
CA ARG A 64 46.64 12.50 -9.23
C ARG A 64 47.67 13.59 -8.91
N LEU A 65 48.37 13.40 -7.82
CA LEU A 65 49.43 14.28 -7.30
C LEU A 65 50.81 13.65 -7.46
N ASP A 66 50.87 12.31 -7.42
CA ASP A 66 52.08 11.51 -7.59
C ASP A 66 51.88 10.46 -8.69
N ALA A 67 52.55 10.71 -9.83
CA ALA A 67 52.51 9.81 -10.99
C ALA A 67 53.14 8.43 -10.73
N SER A 68 53.87 8.25 -9.63
CA SER A 68 54.51 6.97 -9.28
C SER A 68 53.61 6.00 -8.52
N LYS A 69 52.46 6.46 -8.00
CA LYS A 69 51.50 5.58 -7.32
C LYS A 69 50.72 4.72 -8.30
N ASP A 70 50.61 3.43 -8.00
CA ASP A 70 49.83 2.46 -8.76
C ASP A 70 48.36 2.48 -8.33
N ILE A 71 47.51 2.92 -9.26
CA ILE A 71 46.05 2.99 -9.10
C ILE A 71 45.32 1.91 -9.91
N SER A 72 46.05 1.01 -10.58
CA SER A 72 45.49 0.00 -11.48
C SER A 72 44.56 -1.00 -10.77
N LEU A 73 44.81 -1.28 -9.49
CA LEU A 73 43.99 -2.13 -8.63
C LEU A 73 42.54 -1.63 -8.46
N TYR A 74 42.29 -0.34 -8.71
CA TYR A 74 41.01 0.33 -8.53
C TYR A 74 40.34 0.76 -9.85
N GLY A 75 40.95 0.43 -11.00
CA GLY A 75 40.59 1.01 -12.30
C GLY A 75 39.11 0.85 -12.70
N ASN A 76 38.45 -0.23 -12.30
CA ASN A 76 37.03 -0.46 -12.64
C ASN A 76 36.05 0.36 -11.77
N ARG A 77 36.53 0.98 -10.69
CA ARG A 77 35.73 1.77 -9.73
C ARG A 77 36.04 3.26 -9.77
N ILE A 78 37.11 3.66 -10.46
CA ILE A 78 37.46 5.05 -10.71
C ILE A 78 36.84 5.48 -12.03
N THR A 79 36.06 6.56 -12.02
CA THR A 79 35.37 7.08 -13.20
C THR A 79 36.28 8.00 -14.03
N SER A 80 37.05 8.86 -13.37
CA SER A 80 38.04 9.71 -14.03
C SER A 80 39.29 9.89 -13.18
N ILE A 81 40.43 10.09 -13.84
CA ILE A 81 41.71 10.43 -13.23
C ILE A 81 42.15 11.76 -13.82
N ILE A 82 42.29 12.77 -12.96
CA ILE A 82 42.66 14.13 -13.36
C ILE A 82 44.07 14.42 -12.84
N GLU A 83 44.99 14.73 -13.75
CA GLU A 83 46.37 15.07 -13.41
C GLU A 83 46.49 16.55 -13.06
N LEU A 84 46.51 16.86 -11.76
CA LEU A 84 46.48 18.25 -11.28
C LEU A 84 47.74 19.05 -11.68
N LEU A 85 48.87 18.38 -11.89
CA LEU A 85 50.14 19.02 -12.26
C LEU A 85 50.22 19.41 -13.75
N SER A 86 49.35 18.86 -14.60
CA SER A 86 49.37 19.06 -16.06
C SER A 86 48.19 19.91 -16.58
N MET A 87 47.27 20.31 -15.70
CA MET A 87 46.06 21.07 -16.03
C MET A 87 45.92 22.33 -15.17
N SER A 88 45.18 23.32 -15.68
CA SER A 88 44.76 24.45 -14.83
C SER A 88 43.67 24.00 -13.85
N ILE A 89 43.50 24.72 -12.73
CA ILE A 89 42.42 24.46 -11.78
C ILE A 89 41.04 24.62 -12.44
N ASP A 90 40.91 25.56 -13.38
CA ASP A 90 39.67 25.79 -14.12
C ASP A 90 39.33 24.62 -15.04
N ASP A 91 40.33 24.02 -15.70
CA ASP A 91 40.12 22.83 -16.53
C ASP A 91 39.74 21.62 -15.66
N CYS A 92 40.41 21.44 -14.51
CA CYS A 92 40.10 20.36 -13.56
C CYS A 92 38.67 20.45 -13.04
N THR A 93 38.25 21.65 -12.61
CA THR A 93 36.89 21.87 -12.09
C THR A 93 35.82 21.74 -13.18
N SER A 94 36.15 22.08 -14.43
CA SER A 94 35.26 21.86 -15.59
C SER A 94 35.07 20.37 -15.89
N GLU A 95 36.13 19.57 -15.80
CA GLU A 95 36.03 18.12 -15.99
C GLU A 95 35.20 17.46 -14.87
N ILE A 96 35.42 17.86 -13.61
CA ILE A 96 34.60 17.39 -12.48
C ILE A 96 33.13 17.72 -12.71
N GLU A 97 32.80 18.96 -13.12
CA GLU A 97 31.41 19.33 -13.40
C GLU A 97 30.81 18.49 -14.53
N ASN A 98 31.56 18.18 -15.59
CA ASN A 98 31.06 17.33 -16.68
C ASN A 98 30.69 15.93 -16.17
N VAL A 99 31.52 15.34 -15.31
CA VAL A 99 31.24 14.04 -14.68
C VAL A 99 29.98 14.12 -13.80
N VAL A 100 29.89 15.15 -12.95
CA VAL A 100 28.73 15.38 -12.07
C VAL A 100 27.44 15.57 -12.87
N ALA A 101 27.47 16.39 -13.92
CA ALA A 101 26.32 16.66 -14.78
C ALA A 101 25.84 15.41 -15.53
N ASN A 102 26.76 14.57 -15.97
CA ASN A 102 26.44 13.28 -16.61
C ASN A 102 25.77 12.32 -15.62
N TYR A 103 26.29 12.23 -14.40
CA TYR A 103 25.68 11.40 -13.36
C TYR A 103 24.29 11.92 -12.97
N GLU A 104 24.15 13.22 -12.72
CA GLU A 104 22.85 13.87 -12.43
C GLU A 104 21.82 13.60 -13.52
N ALA A 105 22.24 13.70 -14.78
CA ALA A 105 21.41 13.39 -15.94
C ALA A 105 20.92 11.93 -16.00
N SER A 106 21.67 11.00 -15.39
CA SER A 106 21.37 9.56 -15.37
C SER A 106 20.48 9.14 -14.20
N ILE A 107 20.54 9.86 -13.08
CA ILE A 107 19.76 9.52 -11.87
C ILE A 107 18.41 10.23 -11.81
N LEU A 108 18.24 11.36 -12.48
CA LEU A 108 16.96 12.06 -12.51
C LEU A 108 16.04 11.42 -13.55
N PRO A 109 14.83 10.97 -13.17
CA PRO A 109 13.94 10.31 -14.10
C PRO A 109 13.28 11.32 -15.08
N PRO A 110 12.73 10.82 -16.21
CA PRO A 110 12.47 11.65 -17.38
C PRO A 110 11.58 12.87 -17.15
N PHE A 111 10.45 12.69 -16.46
CA PHE A 111 9.48 13.76 -16.25
C PHE A 111 9.91 14.69 -15.12
N PHE A 112 10.43 14.17 -14.00
CA PHE A 112 10.89 15.03 -12.91
C PHE A 112 12.03 15.95 -13.36
N ARG A 113 12.99 15.42 -14.13
CA ARG A 113 14.06 16.23 -14.72
C ARG A 113 13.51 17.35 -15.59
N ALA A 114 12.63 17.01 -16.53
CA ALA A 114 12.02 17.99 -17.43
C ALA A 114 11.23 19.06 -16.67
N LEU A 115 10.46 18.68 -15.64
CA LEU A 115 9.71 19.58 -14.79
C LEU A 115 10.64 20.52 -14.01
N SER A 116 11.71 19.99 -13.42
CA SER A 116 12.66 20.80 -12.67
C SER A 116 13.42 21.80 -13.54
N ASP A 117 13.85 21.37 -14.73
CA ASP A 117 14.47 22.25 -15.72
C ASP A 117 13.48 23.33 -16.17
N TYR A 118 12.22 22.97 -16.43
CA TYR A 118 11.18 23.94 -16.80
C TYR A 118 10.90 24.98 -15.71
N VAL A 119 10.90 24.58 -14.44
CA VAL A 119 10.78 25.51 -13.31
C VAL A 119 11.97 26.48 -13.24
N GLY A 120 13.16 25.98 -13.57
CA GLY A 120 14.40 26.75 -13.62
C GLY A 120 14.52 27.73 -14.81
N ASP A 121 13.77 27.50 -15.89
CA ASP A 121 13.72 28.41 -17.06
C ASP A 121 13.00 29.74 -16.75
N GLU A 122 12.29 29.85 -15.61
CA GLU A 122 11.62 31.07 -15.12
C GLU A 122 10.62 31.72 -16.09
N ASN A 123 9.95 30.90 -16.90
CA ASN A 123 8.95 31.38 -17.88
C ASN A 123 7.83 32.19 -17.21
N SER A 124 7.47 33.34 -17.79
CA SER A 124 6.28 34.12 -17.40
C SER A 124 5.00 33.38 -17.76
N GLN A 125 4.10 33.19 -16.79
CA GLN A 125 2.91 32.35 -16.93
C GLN A 125 1.65 33.20 -17.10
N PHE A 126 0.87 32.90 -18.15
CA PHE A 126 -0.42 33.56 -18.43
C PHE A 126 -1.54 32.53 -18.66
N ASP A 127 -1.26 31.27 -18.44
CA ASP A 127 -2.13 30.11 -18.54
C ASP A 127 -2.66 29.70 -17.15
N CYS A 128 -3.22 28.48 -17.07
CA CYS A 128 -3.61 27.84 -15.82
C CYS A 128 -2.40 27.13 -15.17
N PRO A 129 -2.40 26.95 -13.83
CA PRO A 129 -3.42 27.36 -12.86
C PRO A 129 -3.42 28.87 -12.58
N GLY A 130 -4.59 29.42 -12.21
CA GLY A 130 -4.78 30.87 -12.05
C GLY A 130 -3.95 31.53 -10.94
N HIS A 131 -3.28 30.77 -10.07
CA HIS A 131 -2.33 31.34 -9.11
C HIS A 131 -0.96 31.65 -9.74
N GLN A 132 -0.66 31.14 -10.94
CA GLN A 132 0.49 31.46 -11.78
C GLN A 132 1.81 31.45 -11.00
N GLY A 133 2.24 30.26 -10.56
CA GLY A 133 3.43 30.12 -9.71
C GLY A 133 3.23 30.58 -8.27
N GLY A 134 1.99 30.86 -7.85
CA GLY A 134 1.61 31.18 -6.48
C GLY A 134 1.54 32.68 -6.21
N GLN A 135 1.78 33.50 -7.23
CA GLN A 135 1.75 34.96 -7.15
C GLN A 135 0.38 35.51 -6.72
N PHE A 136 -0.71 34.81 -7.00
CA PHE A 136 -2.02 35.21 -6.47
C PHE A 136 -2.10 35.03 -4.95
N PHE A 137 -1.59 33.92 -4.40
CA PHE A 137 -1.57 33.68 -2.95
C PHE A 137 -0.79 34.76 -2.20
N TYR A 138 0.31 35.26 -2.78
CA TYR A 138 1.08 36.37 -2.21
C TYR A 138 0.28 37.65 -1.98
N LYS A 139 -0.83 37.85 -2.71
CA LYS A 139 -1.64 39.07 -2.62
C LYS A 139 -2.60 39.10 -1.42
N HIS A 140 -2.70 38.02 -0.65
CA HIS A 140 -3.58 37.94 0.52
C HIS A 140 -2.81 37.42 1.75
N PRO A 141 -2.97 37.98 2.97
CA PRO A 141 -2.23 37.52 4.16
C PRO A 141 -2.38 36.02 4.44
N THR A 142 -3.61 35.49 4.32
CA THR A 142 -3.85 34.03 4.45
C THR A 142 -3.20 33.24 3.31
N GLY A 143 -3.20 33.79 2.09
CA GLY A 143 -2.54 33.15 0.96
C GLY A 143 -1.02 33.15 1.11
N ARG A 144 -0.43 34.22 1.67
CA ARG A 144 0.99 34.28 1.97
C ARG A 144 1.40 33.27 3.04
N ALA A 145 0.58 33.08 4.08
CA ALA A 145 0.79 32.03 5.07
C ALA A 145 0.77 30.64 4.41
N PHE A 146 -0.21 30.37 3.53
CA PHE A 146 -0.30 29.12 2.77
C PHE A 146 0.91 28.90 1.86
N TYR A 147 1.32 29.93 1.11
CA TYR A 147 2.47 29.87 0.22
C TYR A 147 3.76 29.58 0.98
N ASN A 148 4.01 30.30 2.09
CA ASN A 148 5.21 30.12 2.91
C ASN A 148 5.24 28.73 3.57
N PHE A 149 4.07 28.18 3.93
CA PHE A 149 3.98 26.86 4.56
C PHE A 149 4.42 25.73 3.61
N PHE A 150 3.93 25.73 2.37
CA PHE A 150 4.30 24.71 1.38
C PHE A 150 5.63 25.00 0.66
N GLY A 151 6.01 26.26 0.55
CA GLY A 151 7.20 26.69 -0.18
C GLY A 151 6.95 26.91 -1.68
N GLU A 152 7.85 27.67 -2.32
CA GLU A 152 7.68 28.17 -3.70
C GLU A 152 7.57 27.07 -4.76
N ASN A 153 8.42 26.05 -4.67
CA ASN A 153 8.57 25.07 -5.74
C ASN A 153 7.30 24.27 -6.03
N ILE A 154 6.45 24.03 -5.02
CA ILE A 154 5.19 23.30 -5.24
C ILE A 154 4.22 24.09 -6.15
N PHE A 155 4.21 25.42 -6.04
CA PHE A 155 3.38 26.30 -6.85
C PHE A 155 3.97 26.55 -8.23
N ARG A 156 5.31 26.63 -8.33
CA ARG A 156 6.00 26.74 -9.62
C ARG A 156 5.98 25.46 -10.41
N ALA A 157 5.88 24.31 -9.75
CA ALA A 157 5.72 23.02 -10.41
C ALA A 157 4.26 22.67 -10.75
N ASP A 158 3.27 23.46 -10.27
CA ASP A 158 1.87 23.31 -10.65
C ASP A 158 1.64 23.93 -12.04
N ARG A 159 1.58 23.06 -13.05
CA ARG A 159 1.63 23.35 -14.49
C ARG A 159 0.45 22.71 -15.21
N CYS A 160 0.21 23.12 -16.46
CA CYS A 160 -0.89 22.61 -17.25
C CYS A 160 -0.47 22.17 -18.67
N ASN A 161 -1.46 21.75 -19.45
CA ASN A 161 -1.27 21.27 -20.82
C ASN A 161 -0.73 22.34 -21.79
N ALA A 162 -0.77 23.62 -21.44
CA ALA A 162 -0.16 24.69 -22.24
C ALA A 162 1.38 24.68 -22.15
N ASP A 163 1.96 24.05 -21.11
CA ASP A 163 3.39 23.86 -20.94
C ASP A 163 3.92 22.69 -21.79
N VAL A 164 3.79 22.81 -23.12
CA VAL A 164 3.99 21.72 -24.11
C VAL A 164 5.36 21.03 -24.05
N LYS A 165 6.38 21.67 -23.46
CA LYS A 165 7.72 21.09 -23.26
C LYS A 165 7.66 19.83 -22.39
N LEU A 166 6.67 19.71 -21.51
CA LEU A 166 6.50 18.59 -20.58
C LEU A 166 5.74 17.39 -21.19
N GLY A 167 5.17 17.57 -22.39
CA GLY A 167 4.37 16.56 -23.08
C GLY A 167 2.90 16.55 -22.65
N ASP A 168 2.21 15.46 -22.96
CA ASP A 168 0.79 15.29 -22.67
C ASP A 168 0.56 14.05 -21.78
N LEU A 169 0.00 14.27 -20.59
CA LEU A 169 -0.23 13.24 -19.57
C LEU A 169 -1.44 12.33 -19.87
N LEU A 170 -2.36 12.76 -20.74
CA LEU A 170 -3.64 12.11 -21.01
C LEU A 170 -3.57 11.19 -22.24
N ILE A 171 -2.90 11.65 -23.28
CA ILE A 171 -2.64 10.84 -24.49
C ILE A 171 -1.23 10.24 -24.50
N HIS A 172 -0.44 10.49 -23.45
CA HIS A 172 0.87 9.87 -23.19
C HIS A 172 1.89 10.22 -24.28
N GLU A 173 2.30 11.49 -24.33
CA GLU A 173 3.31 12.00 -25.26
C GLU A 173 4.47 12.70 -24.52
N GLY A 174 5.62 12.84 -25.19
CA GLY A 174 6.78 13.54 -24.64
C GLY A 174 7.34 12.91 -23.36
N TYR A 175 7.70 13.74 -22.38
CA TYR A 175 8.28 13.26 -21.12
C TYR A 175 7.30 12.48 -20.25
N ALA A 176 5.99 12.74 -20.37
CA ALA A 176 4.97 11.96 -19.68
C ALA A 176 4.98 10.49 -20.14
N TYR A 177 5.06 10.26 -21.45
CA TYR A 177 5.26 8.92 -22.00
C TYR A 177 6.58 8.28 -21.54
N ALA A 178 7.67 9.04 -21.58
CA ALA A 178 8.99 8.54 -21.21
C ALA A 178 9.03 8.05 -19.75
N ALA A 179 8.41 8.78 -18.83
CA ALA A 179 8.28 8.39 -17.42
C ALA A 179 7.48 7.09 -17.24
N GLN A 180 6.33 6.99 -17.90
CA GLN A 180 5.51 5.78 -17.87
C GLN A 180 6.21 4.57 -18.50
N ALA A 181 6.92 4.77 -19.61
CA ALA A 181 7.70 3.73 -20.27
C ALA A 181 8.90 3.28 -19.41
N HIS A 182 9.55 4.22 -18.70
CA HIS A 182 10.56 3.91 -17.69
C HIS A 182 9.96 3.06 -16.55
N ALA A 183 8.83 3.48 -15.97
CA ALA A 183 8.15 2.69 -14.95
C ALA A 183 7.72 1.30 -15.46
N ALA A 184 7.25 1.17 -16.70
CA ALA A 184 6.93 -0.13 -17.30
C ALA A 184 8.15 -1.07 -17.33
N LYS A 185 9.34 -0.57 -17.64
CA LYS A 185 10.58 -1.37 -17.58
C LYS A 185 10.92 -1.80 -16.15
N VAL A 186 10.89 -0.86 -15.20
CA VAL A 186 11.20 -1.14 -13.78
C VAL A 186 10.27 -2.20 -13.21
N TYR A 187 8.97 -2.09 -13.51
CA TYR A 187 7.94 -3.02 -13.04
C TYR A 187 7.73 -4.24 -13.94
N ASN A 188 8.52 -4.45 -15.00
CA ASN A 188 8.39 -5.59 -15.92
C ASN A 188 6.97 -5.74 -16.53
N ALA A 189 6.38 -4.61 -16.95
CA ALA A 189 5.08 -4.53 -17.59
C ALA A 189 5.20 -4.10 -19.07
N ASP A 190 4.22 -4.45 -19.91
CA ASP A 190 4.17 -3.96 -21.29
C ASP A 190 3.84 -2.47 -21.37
N LYS A 191 2.98 -2.00 -20.45
CA LYS A 191 2.62 -0.59 -20.32
C LYS A 191 2.26 -0.23 -18.88
N THR A 192 2.64 0.97 -18.46
CA THR A 192 2.26 1.55 -17.18
C THR A 192 1.45 2.82 -17.40
N TYR A 193 0.38 3.02 -16.64
CA TYR A 193 -0.40 4.25 -16.59
C TYR A 193 -0.26 4.90 -15.21
N PHE A 194 -0.04 6.21 -15.18
CA PHE A 194 0.00 6.98 -13.94
C PHE A 194 -1.39 7.53 -13.62
N VAL A 195 -1.90 7.25 -12.43
CA VAL A 195 -3.23 7.65 -11.98
C VAL A 195 -3.11 8.52 -10.74
N LEU A 196 -3.65 9.74 -10.80
CA LEU A 196 -3.45 10.79 -9.78
C LEU A 196 -4.65 10.96 -8.83
N ASN A 197 -5.63 10.05 -8.89
CA ASN A 197 -6.84 10.06 -8.06
C ASN A 197 -6.97 8.78 -7.22
N GLY A 198 -5.83 8.15 -6.95
CA GLY A 198 -5.66 6.94 -6.15
C GLY A 198 -6.09 5.67 -6.87
N THR A 199 -5.71 4.53 -6.28
CA THR A 199 -6.04 3.20 -6.80
C THR A 199 -7.55 2.97 -6.87
N SER A 200 -8.34 3.70 -6.08
CA SER A 200 -9.79 3.77 -6.23
C SER A 200 -10.25 4.14 -7.64
N SER A 201 -9.57 5.06 -8.32
CA SER A 201 -9.84 5.40 -9.73
C SER A 201 -9.13 4.45 -10.68
N ALA A 202 -7.90 4.01 -10.37
CA ALA A 202 -7.16 3.03 -11.17
C ALA A 202 -7.95 1.73 -11.38
N ASN A 203 -8.57 1.22 -10.30
CA ASN A 203 -9.44 0.05 -10.36
C ASN A 203 -10.63 0.28 -11.27
N LYS A 204 -11.27 1.47 -11.24
CA LYS A 204 -12.40 1.79 -12.12
C LYS A 204 -11.99 1.83 -13.58
N VAL A 205 -10.79 2.34 -13.90
CA VAL A 205 -10.22 2.32 -15.25
C VAL A 205 -10.08 0.87 -15.73
N VAL A 206 -9.47 -0.01 -14.93
CA VAL A 206 -9.33 -1.43 -15.28
C VAL A 206 -10.71 -2.06 -15.53
N LEU A 207 -11.62 -1.91 -14.57
CA LEU A 207 -12.92 -2.58 -14.59
C LEU A 207 -13.78 -2.10 -15.77
N ASN A 208 -13.87 -0.79 -16.01
CA ASN A 208 -14.68 -0.22 -17.10
C ASN A 208 -14.02 -0.35 -18.48
N ALA A 209 -12.73 -0.71 -18.57
CA ALA A 209 -12.09 -1.07 -19.83
C ALA A 209 -12.45 -2.51 -20.28
N LEU A 210 -12.77 -3.39 -19.34
CA LEU A 210 -12.91 -4.83 -19.57
C LEU A 210 -14.35 -5.34 -19.52
N LEU A 211 -15.16 -4.78 -18.60
CA LEU A 211 -16.44 -5.36 -18.18
C LEU A 211 -17.63 -4.63 -18.79
N THR A 212 -18.67 -5.40 -19.06
CA THR A 212 -19.98 -4.94 -19.53
C THR A 212 -21.11 -5.74 -18.86
N PRO A 213 -22.37 -5.29 -18.95
CA PRO A 213 -23.50 -6.07 -18.46
C PRO A 213 -23.55 -7.46 -19.09
N GLY A 214 -23.72 -8.48 -18.23
CA GLY A 214 -23.70 -9.89 -18.63
C GLY A 214 -22.33 -10.56 -18.57
N ASP A 215 -21.22 -9.82 -18.41
CA ASP A 215 -19.92 -10.42 -18.13
C ASP A 215 -19.88 -11.05 -16.74
N ILE A 216 -19.14 -12.17 -16.64
CA ILE A 216 -18.89 -12.85 -15.37
C ILE A 216 -17.57 -12.35 -14.79
N ILE A 217 -17.61 -11.89 -13.54
CA ILE A 217 -16.42 -11.50 -12.76
C ILE A 217 -16.22 -12.48 -11.61
N LEU A 218 -15.04 -13.13 -11.57
CA LEU A 218 -14.65 -13.95 -10.42
C LEU A 218 -14.13 -13.02 -9.34
N TYR A 219 -14.82 -12.98 -8.19
CA TYR A 219 -14.75 -11.88 -7.26
C TYR A 219 -14.25 -12.35 -5.89
N ASP A 220 -13.02 -11.98 -5.53
CA ASP A 220 -12.51 -12.10 -4.16
C ASP A 220 -13.41 -11.31 -3.20
N ARG A 221 -14.02 -11.97 -2.19
CA ARG A 221 -14.92 -11.29 -1.24
C ARG A 221 -14.18 -10.28 -0.35
N ASN A 222 -12.85 -10.30 -0.31
CA ASN A 222 -12.05 -9.27 0.35
C ASN A 222 -11.93 -7.95 -0.44
N ASN A 223 -12.30 -7.96 -1.73
CA ASN A 223 -12.06 -6.84 -2.62
C ASN A 223 -12.53 -5.50 -2.04
N HIS A 224 -11.69 -4.48 -2.22
CA HIS A 224 -11.98 -3.13 -1.77
C HIS A 224 -13.25 -2.57 -2.43
N LYS A 225 -13.93 -1.62 -1.77
CA LYS A 225 -15.18 -1.01 -2.27
C LYS A 225 -15.08 -0.46 -3.70
N SER A 226 -13.90 -0.02 -4.13
CA SER A 226 -13.68 0.46 -5.50
C SER A 226 -13.92 -0.62 -6.57
N ILE A 227 -13.69 -1.91 -6.25
CA ILE A 227 -13.98 -3.02 -7.16
C ILE A 227 -15.48 -3.21 -7.31
N CYS A 228 -16.25 -3.17 -6.21
CA CYS A 228 -17.71 -3.18 -6.29
C CYS A 228 -18.22 -2.00 -7.12
N LEU A 229 -17.76 -0.77 -6.81
CA LEU A 229 -18.20 0.42 -7.51
C LEU A 229 -17.87 0.36 -9.02
N GLY A 230 -16.63 0.00 -9.37
CA GLY A 230 -16.20 -0.06 -10.77
C GLY A 230 -16.84 -1.21 -11.55
N GLY A 231 -16.71 -2.44 -11.06
CA GLY A 231 -17.08 -3.64 -11.82
C GLY A 231 -18.56 -3.99 -11.72
N LEU A 232 -19.16 -3.81 -10.53
CA LEU A 232 -20.54 -4.26 -10.30
C LEU A 232 -21.54 -3.13 -10.48
N VAL A 233 -21.30 -1.97 -9.87
CA VAL A 233 -22.24 -0.83 -9.91
C VAL A 233 -22.14 -0.07 -11.23
N MET A 234 -20.94 0.27 -11.69
CA MET A 234 -20.76 1.04 -12.92
C MET A 234 -20.84 0.16 -14.17
N SER A 235 -20.08 -0.93 -14.23
CA SER A 235 -20.06 -1.80 -15.42
C SER A 235 -21.20 -2.82 -15.48
N GLY A 236 -21.88 -3.13 -14.37
CA GLY A 236 -23.01 -4.07 -14.35
C GLY A 236 -22.62 -5.55 -14.46
N ALA A 237 -21.35 -5.91 -14.19
CA ALA A 237 -20.89 -7.29 -14.25
C ALA A 237 -21.54 -8.16 -13.17
N THR A 238 -21.67 -9.46 -13.45
CA THR A 238 -22.28 -10.44 -12.53
C THR A 238 -21.19 -11.15 -11.71
N PRO A 239 -21.16 -10.97 -10.38
CA PRO A 239 -20.11 -11.53 -9.56
C PRO A 239 -20.34 -13.02 -9.23
N ILE A 240 -19.25 -13.77 -9.26
CA ILE A 240 -19.10 -15.08 -8.62
C ILE A 240 -18.17 -14.89 -7.42
N TYR A 241 -18.73 -14.87 -6.21
CA TYR A 241 -17.95 -14.62 -5.00
C TYR A 241 -17.13 -15.85 -4.59
N LEU A 242 -15.85 -15.61 -4.30
CA LEU A 242 -14.97 -16.57 -3.64
C LEU A 242 -14.92 -16.26 -2.14
N GLU A 243 -15.17 -17.27 -1.31
CA GLU A 243 -15.09 -17.13 0.14
C GLU A 243 -13.64 -17.06 0.64
N THR A 244 -13.46 -16.35 1.75
CA THR A 244 -12.13 -15.98 2.24
C THR A 244 -11.97 -16.31 3.72
N ALA A 245 -10.73 -16.64 4.09
CA ALA A 245 -10.42 -16.99 5.46
C ALA A 245 -10.47 -15.77 6.37
N ARG A 246 -10.95 -16.00 7.60
CA ARG A 246 -10.79 -15.13 8.75
C ARG A 246 -10.27 -15.97 9.90
N ASN A 247 -9.24 -15.51 10.59
CA ASN A 247 -8.80 -16.13 11.82
C ASN A 247 -9.65 -15.62 13.01
N PRO A 248 -9.50 -16.19 14.21
CA PRO A 248 -10.23 -15.74 15.39
C PRO A 248 -10.03 -14.27 15.77
N PHE A 249 -8.94 -13.63 15.35
CA PHE A 249 -8.70 -12.20 15.61
C PHE A 249 -9.41 -11.27 14.62
N GLY A 250 -10.12 -11.82 13.63
CA GLY A 250 -10.79 -11.07 12.58
C GLY A 250 -9.87 -10.65 11.43
N SER A 251 -8.60 -11.09 11.44
CA SER A 251 -7.63 -10.73 10.41
C SER A 251 -8.07 -11.22 9.03
N ILE A 252 -7.87 -10.37 8.02
CA ILE A 252 -8.19 -10.65 6.62
C ILE A 252 -7.18 -11.63 6.03
N GLY A 253 -7.59 -12.89 5.91
CA GLY A 253 -6.87 -13.92 5.17
C GLY A 253 -7.23 -13.95 3.68
N GLY A 254 -6.63 -14.86 2.92
CA GLY A 254 -6.90 -15.04 1.50
C GLY A 254 -8.08 -15.97 1.20
N ILE A 255 -8.35 -16.15 -0.09
CA ILE A 255 -9.32 -17.11 -0.66
C ILE A 255 -8.98 -18.55 -0.24
N LEU A 256 -10.01 -19.36 0.06
CA LEU A 256 -9.80 -20.75 0.45
C LEU A 256 -9.24 -21.59 -0.72
N ASP A 257 -8.36 -22.55 -0.45
CA ASP A 257 -7.67 -23.35 -1.48
C ASP A 257 -8.64 -24.05 -2.45
N HIS A 258 -9.75 -24.58 -1.93
CA HIS A 258 -10.77 -25.24 -2.75
C HIS A 258 -11.48 -24.28 -3.73
N CYS A 259 -11.47 -22.97 -3.46
CA CYS A 259 -12.06 -21.96 -4.35
C CYS A 259 -11.25 -21.76 -5.64
N PHE A 260 -10.03 -22.31 -5.71
CA PHE A 260 -9.21 -22.35 -6.93
C PHE A 260 -9.32 -23.68 -7.68
N ASP A 261 -10.29 -24.53 -7.34
CA ASP A 261 -10.62 -25.73 -8.10
C ASP A 261 -11.53 -25.37 -9.29
N GLU A 262 -11.18 -25.85 -10.49
CA GLU A 262 -11.93 -25.56 -11.72
C GLU A 262 -13.37 -26.09 -11.65
N SER A 263 -13.58 -27.30 -11.12
CA SER A 263 -14.91 -27.91 -11.07
C SER A 263 -15.84 -27.11 -10.16
N TYR A 264 -15.31 -26.65 -9.03
CA TYR A 264 -16.03 -25.77 -8.11
C TYR A 264 -16.35 -24.42 -8.77
N ILE A 265 -15.39 -23.76 -9.41
CA ILE A 265 -15.62 -22.49 -10.11
C ILE A 265 -16.70 -22.64 -11.18
N ARG A 266 -16.64 -23.69 -12.01
CA ARG A 266 -17.65 -23.93 -13.05
C ARG A 266 -19.03 -24.20 -12.47
N GLN A 267 -19.13 -24.91 -11.34
CA GLN A 267 -20.38 -25.08 -10.62
C GLN A 267 -20.95 -23.71 -10.18
N LEU A 268 -20.12 -22.85 -9.60
CA LEU A 268 -20.55 -21.50 -9.19
C LEU A 268 -21.01 -20.65 -10.38
N VAL A 269 -20.29 -20.71 -11.51
CA VAL A 269 -20.69 -20.01 -12.73
C VAL A 269 -22.04 -20.52 -13.22
N ALA A 270 -22.28 -21.84 -13.18
CA ALA A 270 -23.54 -22.44 -13.61
C ALA A 270 -24.75 -21.99 -12.78
N GLU A 271 -24.56 -21.60 -11.51
CA GLU A 271 -25.63 -21.04 -10.68
C GLU A 271 -26.15 -19.68 -11.19
N LYS A 272 -25.34 -18.95 -11.96
CA LYS A 272 -25.67 -17.61 -12.48
C LYS A 272 -25.84 -17.55 -13.99
N SER A 273 -25.06 -18.35 -14.72
CA SER A 273 -25.04 -18.41 -16.18
C SER A 273 -24.68 -19.83 -16.64
N PRO A 274 -25.67 -20.74 -16.69
CA PRO A 274 -25.48 -22.13 -17.16
C PRO A 274 -24.86 -22.22 -18.54
N GLU A 275 -25.20 -21.30 -19.45
CA GLU A 275 -24.67 -21.27 -20.81
C GLU A 275 -23.15 -20.98 -20.85
N LYS A 276 -22.63 -20.15 -19.93
CA LYS A 276 -21.20 -19.82 -19.88
C LYS A 276 -20.37 -20.87 -19.18
N ALA A 277 -20.94 -21.66 -18.27
CA ALA A 277 -20.20 -22.58 -17.40
C ALA A 277 -19.32 -23.60 -18.16
N ASN A 278 -19.71 -23.99 -19.38
CA ASN A 278 -18.97 -24.93 -20.22
C ASN A 278 -18.03 -24.26 -21.24
N ALA A 279 -17.97 -22.93 -21.30
CA ALA A 279 -17.04 -22.22 -22.18
C ALA A 279 -15.59 -22.51 -21.76
N LYS A 280 -14.63 -22.41 -22.72
CA LYS A 280 -13.19 -22.53 -22.41
C LYS A 280 -12.80 -21.50 -21.34
N ARG A 281 -13.19 -20.24 -21.55
CA ARG A 281 -13.01 -19.11 -20.62
C ARG A 281 -14.36 -18.52 -20.20
N PRO A 282 -15.02 -19.05 -19.16
CA PRO A 282 -16.31 -18.51 -18.70
C PRO A 282 -16.22 -17.11 -18.09
N ILE A 283 -15.03 -16.70 -17.64
CA ILE A 283 -14.81 -15.50 -16.82
C ILE A 283 -14.14 -14.42 -17.65
N ARG A 284 -14.75 -13.23 -17.70
CA ARG A 284 -14.14 -12.08 -18.37
C ARG A 284 -12.97 -11.51 -17.57
N LEU A 285 -13.11 -11.47 -16.24
CA LEU A 285 -12.11 -10.94 -15.34
C LEU A 285 -12.16 -11.67 -14.00
N ALA A 286 -11.03 -12.16 -13.51
CA ALA A 286 -10.89 -12.47 -12.09
C ALA A 286 -10.24 -11.28 -11.38
N VAL A 287 -10.79 -10.87 -10.23
CA VAL A 287 -10.23 -9.78 -9.42
C VAL A 287 -9.82 -10.32 -8.07
N ILE A 288 -8.52 -10.32 -7.82
CA ILE A 288 -7.88 -10.90 -6.64
C ILE A 288 -7.13 -9.80 -5.89
N GLN A 289 -7.33 -9.71 -4.58
CA GLN A 289 -6.56 -8.78 -3.77
C GLN A 289 -5.20 -9.41 -3.41
N LEU A 290 -4.14 -9.05 -4.14
CA LEU A 290 -2.84 -9.73 -4.07
C LEU A 290 -2.23 -9.75 -2.67
N GLY A 291 -2.35 -8.64 -1.95
CA GLY A 291 -1.96 -8.51 -0.56
C GLY A 291 -3.11 -7.95 0.26
N THR A 292 -3.51 -8.68 1.30
CA THR A 292 -4.54 -8.21 2.21
C THR A 292 -3.99 -7.12 3.12
N TYR A 293 -4.89 -6.33 3.70
CA TYR A 293 -4.53 -5.28 4.64
C TYR A 293 -3.78 -5.85 5.87
N ASP A 294 -4.15 -7.06 6.31
CA ASP A 294 -3.55 -7.73 7.47
C ASP A 294 -2.29 -8.54 7.16
N GLY A 295 -1.72 -8.38 5.96
CA GLY A 295 -0.41 -8.95 5.64
C GLY A 295 -0.44 -10.42 5.23
N THR A 296 -1.55 -10.89 4.66
CA THR A 296 -1.54 -12.14 3.87
C THR A 296 -1.26 -11.79 2.41
N ILE A 297 -0.16 -12.29 1.85
CA ILE A 297 0.17 -12.14 0.42
C ILE A 297 0.01 -13.47 -0.32
N TYR A 298 -0.59 -13.41 -1.50
CA TYR A 298 -0.83 -14.58 -2.37
C TYR A 298 0.44 -14.98 -3.12
N ASN A 299 0.57 -16.27 -3.41
CA ASN A 299 1.42 -16.76 -4.49
C ASN A 299 0.74 -16.51 -5.85
N ALA A 300 1.13 -15.43 -6.54
CA ALA A 300 0.55 -15.05 -7.82
C ALA A 300 0.76 -16.12 -8.90
N ARG A 301 1.92 -16.78 -8.93
CA ARG A 301 2.20 -17.91 -9.83
C ARG A 301 1.13 -19.00 -9.66
N GLN A 302 0.87 -19.42 -8.42
CA GLN A 302 -0.12 -20.45 -8.15
C GLN A 302 -1.54 -20.04 -8.57
N VAL A 303 -1.93 -18.77 -8.38
CA VAL A 303 -3.23 -18.27 -8.84
C VAL A 303 -3.36 -18.39 -10.36
N VAL A 304 -2.38 -17.89 -11.10
CA VAL A 304 -2.39 -17.95 -12.59
C VAL A 304 -2.42 -19.40 -13.07
N ASP A 305 -1.60 -20.28 -12.48
CA ASP A 305 -1.54 -21.68 -12.88
C ASP A 305 -2.85 -22.44 -12.60
N LYS A 306 -3.58 -22.11 -11.53
CA LYS A 306 -4.82 -22.80 -11.16
C LYS A 306 -6.07 -22.31 -11.89
N ILE A 307 -6.19 -21.00 -12.14
CA ILE A 307 -7.44 -20.41 -12.66
C ILE A 307 -7.26 -19.58 -13.94
N GLY A 308 -6.03 -19.37 -14.40
CA GLY A 308 -5.74 -18.48 -15.53
C GLY A 308 -6.37 -18.92 -16.85
N HIS A 309 -6.45 -20.22 -17.11
CA HIS A 309 -7.07 -20.78 -18.31
C HIS A 309 -8.59 -20.57 -18.38
N LEU A 310 -9.23 -20.24 -17.25
CA LEU A 310 -10.67 -19.95 -17.17
C LEU A 310 -11.01 -18.48 -17.43
N CYS A 311 -10.01 -17.60 -17.43
CA CYS A 311 -10.19 -16.15 -17.42
C CYS A 311 -9.62 -15.52 -18.69
N ASP A 312 -10.27 -14.49 -19.24
CA ASP A 312 -9.63 -13.66 -20.27
C ASP A 312 -8.48 -12.85 -19.66
N TYR A 313 -8.74 -12.23 -18.50
CA TYR A 313 -7.81 -11.44 -17.71
C TYR A 313 -7.86 -11.82 -16.22
N ILE A 314 -6.72 -11.69 -15.54
CA ILE A 314 -6.64 -11.62 -14.07
C ILE A 314 -6.15 -10.24 -13.69
N PHE A 315 -6.92 -9.59 -12.82
CA PHE A 315 -6.60 -8.31 -12.24
C PHE A 315 -6.23 -8.49 -10.76
N PHE A 316 -4.98 -8.19 -10.44
CA PHE A 316 -4.46 -8.14 -9.08
C PHE A 316 -4.59 -6.71 -8.54
N ASP A 317 -5.49 -6.49 -7.58
CA ASP A 317 -5.47 -5.28 -6.76
C ASP A 317 -4.34 -5.44 -5.74
N SER A 318 -3.21 -4.81 -6.03
CA SER A 318 -1.99 -4.84 -5.23
C SER A 318 -1.79 -3.53 -4.46
N ALA A 319 -2.86 -2.81 -4.13
CA ALA A 319 -2.76 -1.52 -3.44
C ALA A 319 -1.95 -1.55 -2.13
N TRP A 320 -1.95 -2.68 -1.42
CA TRP A 320 -1.22 -2.85 -0.16
C TRP A 320 0.21 -3.40 -0.33
N VAL A 321 0.63 -3.67 -1.55
CA VAL A 321 1.96 -4.23 -1.88
C VAL A 321 2.50 -3.50 -3.13
N GLY A 322 3.36 -4.14 -3.91
CA GLY A 322 4.10 -3.57 -5.05
C GLY A 322 5.62 -3.69 -4.85
N TYR A 323 6.05 -3.89 -3.60
CA TYR A 323 7.46 -4.11 -3.25
C TYR A 323 7.88 -5.58 -3.31
N GLU A 324 6.93 -6.53 -3.39
CA GLU A 324 7.25 -7.96 -3.47
C GLU A 324 8.11 -8.29 -4.69
N GLN A 325 8.00 -7.50 -5.76
CA GLN A 325 8.85 -7.59 -6.95
C GLN A 325 10.33 -7.27 -6.66
N PHE A 326 10.61 -6.43 -5.67
CA PHE A 326 11.96 -5.99 -5.32
C PHE A 326 12.54 -6.74 -4.13
N ILE A 327 11.81 -7.70 -3.55
CA ILE A 327 12.26 -8.57 -2.48
C ILE A 327 12.47 -9.98 -3.06
N PRO A 328 13.70 -10.45 -3.26
CA PRO A 328 13.97 -11.70 -4.00
C PRO A 328 13.23 -12.93 -3.48
N MET A 329 13.06 -13.07 -2.15
CA MET A 329 12.34 -14.20 -1.57
C MET A 329 10.82 -14.19 -1.87
N MET A 330 10.27 -13.06 -2.30
CA MET A 330 8.85 -12.88 -2.60
C MET A 330 8.54 -12.91 -4.11
N LYS A 331 9.51 -13.26 -4.97
CA LYS A 331 9.36 -13.23 -6.44
C LYS A 331 8.09 -13.93 -6.96
N ASP A 332 7.68 -15.03 -6.34
CA ASP A 332 6.53 -15.84 -6.77
C ASP A 332 5.19 -15.19 -6.37
N CYS A 333 5.24 -14.19 -5.49
CA CYS A 333 4.11 -13.32 -5.16
C CYS A 333 3.90 -12.22 -6.21
N SER A 334 4.91 -11.89 -7.03
CA SER A 334 4.78 -10.81 -8.02
C SER A 334 4.18 -11.32 -9.33
N PRO A 335 2.97 -10.87 -9.72
CA PRO A 335 2.36 -11.26 -10.99
C PRO A 335 3.11 -10.69 -12.21
N LEU A 336 3.87 -9.60 -12.05
CA LEU A 336 4.61 -8.96 -13.14
C LEU A 336 5.92 -9.69 -13.46
N LEU A 337 6.44 -10.54 -12.57
CA LEU A 337 7.62 -11.37 -12.84
C LEU A 337 7.29 -12.71 -13.53
N LEU A 338 6.00 -13.00 -13.74
CA LEU A 338 5.58 -14.24 -14.39
C LEU A 338 5.91 -14.22 -15.88
N GLU A 339 6.51 -15.31 -16.38
CA GLU A 339 6.53 -15.64 -17.80
C GLU A 339 5.17 -16.19 -18.21
N LEU A 340 4.63 -15.71 -19.34
CA LEU A 340 3.27 -15.96 -19.82
C LEU A 340 3.27 -16.39 -21.29
N GLY A 341 2.52 -17.44 -21.60
CA GLY A 341 2.25 -17.93 -22.96
C GLY A 341 0.85 -17.55 -23.48
N PRO A 342 0.52 -17.81 -24.75
CA PRO A 342 -0.76 -17.37 -25.34
C PRO A 342 -2.02 -17.90 -24.63
N ASP A 343 -1.97 -19.09 -24.04
CA ASP A 343 -3.10 -19.65 -23.27
C ASP A 343 -3.24 -19.05 -21.85
N ASP A 344 -2.31 -18.21 -21.40
CA ASP A 344 -2.42 -17.51 -20.12
C ASP A 344 -3.38 -16.31 -20.21
N PRO A 345 -3.95 -15.86 -19.07
CA PRO A 345 -4.75 -14.65 -19.02
C PRO A 345 -3.89 -13.40 -19.25
N GLY A 346 -4.48 -12.31 -19.74
CA GLY A 346 -3.85 -11.01 -19.62
C GLY A 346 -3.75 -10.61 -18.14
N ILE A 347 -2.62 -10.05 -17.73
CA ILE A 347 -2.39 -9.65 -16.33
C ILE A 347 -2.50 -8.13 -16.20
N LEU A 348 -3.30 -7.70 -15.24
CA LEU A 348 -3.42 -6.30 -14.83
C LEU A 348 -3.09 -6.19 -13.36
N VAL A 349 -2.38 -5.12 -12.99
CA VAL A 349 -1.98 -4.86 -11.61
C VAL A 349 -2.24 -3.39 -11.30
N THR A 350 -2.89 -3.11 -10.17
CA THR A 350 -3.01 -1.74 -9.66
C THR A 350 -2.35 -1.62 -8.30
N GLN A 351 -1.50 -0.61 -8.12
CA GLN A 351 -0.81 -0.38 -6.86
C GLN A 351 -0.94 1.07 -6.40
N SER A 352 -1.15 1.24 -5.10
CA SER A 352 -1.15 2.55 -4.45
C SER A 352 0.27 2.88 -4.06
N VAL A 353 0.96 3.64 -4.91
CA VAL A 353 2.33 4.06 -4.64
C VAL A 353 2.44 4.78 -3.29
N HIS A 354 1.46 5.61 -2.93
CA HIS A 354 1.44 6.33 -1.66
C HIS A 354 1.26 5.49 -0.39
N LYS A 355 0.87 4.21 -0.49
CA LYS A 355 0.60 3.39 0.70
C LYS A 355 1.88 2.86 1.32
N GLN A 356 2.66 2.13 0.54
CA GLN A 356 3.92 1.52 1.01
C GLN A 356 5.04 1.63 -0.02
N GLN A 357 4.96 2.57 -0.95
CA GLN A 357 6.07 2.96 -1.82
C GLN A 357 6.30 4.48 -1.71
N ALA A 358 7.11 5.07 -2.58
CA ALA A 358 7.51 6.47 -2.47
C ALA A 358 6.62 7.38 -3.33
N GLY A 359 5.47 7.83 -2.81
CA GLY A 359 4.60 8.76 -3.56
C GLY A 359 3.66 9.57 -2.68
N PHE A 360 3.20 10.71 -3.20
CA PHE A 360 2.19 11.51 -2.52
C PHE A 360 0.84 10.81 -2.48
N SER A 361 0.02 11.06 -1.45
CA SER A 361 -1.37 10.62 -1.40
C SER A 361 -2.10 10.85 -2.73
N GLN A 362 -3.00 9.92 -3.08
CA GLN A 362 -3.68 9.85 -4.38
C GLN A 362 -2.82 9.36 -5.56
N THR A 363 -1.51 9.12 -5.39
CA THR A 363 -0.72 8.54 -6.48
C THR A 363 -0.88 7.02 -6.55
N SER A 364 -1.05 6.51 -7.77
CA SER A 364 -1.21 5.08 -8.05
C SER A 364 -0.79 4.77 -9.49
N GLN A 365 -0.55 3.50 -9.76
CA GLN A 365 -0.16 3.03 -11.09
C GLN A 365 -1.05 1.85 -11.52
N ILE A 366 -1.24 1.75 -12.83
CA ILE A 366 -1.79 0.55 -13.47
C ILE A 366 -0.67 -0.05 -14.32
N HIS A 367 -0.34 -1.32 -14.09
CA HIS A 367 0.57 -2.09 -14.94
C HIS A 367 -0.23 -3.07 -15.79
N LYS A 368 0.04 -3.07 -17.09
CA LYS A 368 -0.60 -3.92 -18.08
C LYS A 368 0.45 -4.87 -18.65
N LYS A 369 0.25 -6.18 -18.47
CA LYS A 369 1.10 -7.26 -18.97
C LYS A 369 0.25 -8.30 -19.68
N ASP A 370 0.00 -8.09 -20.96
CA ASP A 370 -0.93 -8.88 -21.78
C ASP A 370 -0.54 -8.96 -23.26
N SER A 371 0.68 -8.56 -23.61
CA SER A 371 1.20 -8.61 -24.97
C SER A 371 1.20 -10.02 -25.57
N HIS A 372 1.28 -11.07 -24.76
CA HIS A 372 1.17 -12.47 -25.15
C HIS A 372 -0.20 -12.86 -25.71
N THR A 373 -1.25 -12.08 -25.43
CA THR A 373 -2.62 -12.29 -25.94
C THR A 373 -2.95 -11.43 -27.17
N LYS A 374 -1.98 -10.62 -27.65
CA LYS A 374 -2.19 -9.67 -28.74
C LYS A 374 -2.56 -10.39 -30.03
N GLY A 375 -3.68 -9.99 -30.63
CA GLY A 375 -4.23 -10.59 -31.86
C GLY A 375 -5.45 -11.48 -31.61
N GLU A 376 -5.75 -11.81 -30.35
CA GLU A 376 -6.99 -12.48 -29.96
C GLU A 376 -8.13 -11.47 -29.73
N ASP A 377 -9.38 -11.88 -29.95
CA ASP A 377 -10.57 -11.02 -29.73
C ASP A 377 -10.70 -10.54 -28.28
N ARG A 378 -10.20 -11.33 -27.31
CA ARG A 378 -10.26 -10.97 -25.88
C ARG A 378 -9.33 -9.81 -25.50
N TYR A 379 -8.27 -9.55 -26.29
CA TYR A 379 -7.24 -8.56 -26.00
C TYR A 379 -7.82 -7.14 -25.97
N VAL A 380 -7.49 -6.38 -24.92
CA VAL A 380 -7.83 -4.97 -24.78
C VAL A 380 -6.63 -4.12 -25.19
N ASP A 381 -6.71 -3.51 -26.37
CA ASP A 381 -5.65 -2.64 -26.85
C ASP A 381 -5.53 -1.33 -26.05
N HIS A 382 -4.44 -0.60 -26.31
CA HIS A 382 -4.20 0.68 -25.67
C HIS A 382 -5.32 1.70 -25.89
N LYS A 383 -5.96 1.74 -27.07
CA LYS A 383 -6.98 2.74 -27.39
C LYS A 383 -8.23 2.51 -26.54
N ARG A 384 -8.69 1.26 -26.45
CA ARG A 384 -9.80 0.84 -25.57
C ARG A 384 -9.48 1.12 -24.11
N PHE A 385 -8.28 0.78 -23.66
CA PHE A 385 -7.86 1.00 -22.28
C PHE A 385 -7.74 2.50 -21.95
N ASN A 386 -7.15 3.29 -22.86
CA ASN A 386 -7.00 4.73 -22.67
C ASN A 386 -8.35 5.45 -22.67
N ASN A 387 -9.32 4.98 -23.46
CA ASN A 387 -10.68 5.53 -23.42
C ASN A 387 -11.29 5.41 -22.02
N SER A 388 -11.08 4.29 -21.32
CA SER A 388 -11.50 4.16 -19.92
C SER A 388 -10.67 5.02 -18.96
N PHE A 389 -9.35 5.13 -19.19
CA PHE A 389 -8.48 6.03 -18.43
C PHE A 389 -8.99 7.47 -18.46
N MET A 390 -9.35 7.98 -19.65
CA MET A 390 -9.88 9.33 -19.86
C MET A 390 -11.20 9.61 -19.14
N MET A 391 -12.04 8.58 -18.87
CA MET A 391 -13.28 8.77 -18.11
C MET A 391 -13.05 9.05 -16.62
N HIS A 392 -11.87 8.72 -16.12
CA HIS A 392 -11.54 8.80 -14.70
C HIS A 392 -10.37 9.75 -14.37
N ALA A 393 -9.61 10.15 -15.38
CA ALA A 393 -8.53 11.12 -15.25
C ALA A 393 -9.09 12.56 -15.24
N SER A 394 -8.46 13.43 -14.44
CA SER A 394 -8.67 14.88 -14.54
C SER A 394 -8.08 15.41 -15.84
N THR A 395 -8.76 16.34 -16.51
CA THR A 395 -8.19 17.07 -17.66
C THR A 395 -7.09 18.06 -17.26
N SER A 396 -6.93 18.30 -15.95
CA SER A 396 -5.89 19.14 -15.35
C SER A 396 -5.21 18.34 -14.23
N PRO A 397 -4.34 17.39 -14.57
CA PRO A 397 -3.59 16.60 -13.59
C PRO A 397 -2.61 17.49 -12.81
N PHE A 398 -2.37 17.17 -11.53
CA PHE A 398 -1.39 17.91 -10.71
C PHE A 398 0.03 17.34 -10.94
N TYR A 399 0.87 18.10 -11.65
CA TYR A 399 2.17 17.63 -12.16
C TYR A 399 3.14 17.14 -11.07
N PRO A 400 3.20 17.74 -9.86
CA PRO A 400 3.98 17.21 -8.74
C PRO A 400 3.60 15.78 -8.33
N LEU A 401 2.31 15.39 -8.39
CA LEU A 401 1.91 14.01 -8.14
C LEU A 401 2.48 13.07 -9.21
N PHE A 402 2.42 13.49 -10.48
CA PHE A 402 2.97 12.73 -11.60
C PHE A 402 4.49 12.56 -11.49
N ALA A 403 5.21 13.63 -11.12
CA ALA A 403 6.64 13.58 -10.88
C ALA A 403 7.00 12.63 -9.73
N SER A 404 6.21 12.56 -8.65
CA SER A 404 6.47 11.60 -7.57
C SER A 404 6.35 10.14 -8.02
N LEU A 405 5.46 9.82 -8.95
CA LEU A 405 5.36 8.47 -9.54
C LEU A 405 6.56 8.11 -10.42
N ASP A 406 7.14 9.11 -11.11
CA ASP A 406 8.35 8.94 -11.92
C ASP A 406 9.59 8.71 -11.03
N VAL A 407 9.71 9.50 -9.96
CA VAL A 407 10.75 9.34 -8.92
C VAL A 407 10.61 8.00 -8.20
N ASN A 408 9.40 7.56 -7.88
CA ASN A 408 9.15 6.24 -7.30
C ASN A 408 9.77 5.12 -8.13
N ALA A 409 9.53 5.13 -9.45
CA ALA A 409 10.07 4.11 -10.34
C ALA A 409 11.61 4.11 -10.30
N LYS A 410 12.23 5.28 -10.25
CA LYS A 410 13.69 5.39 -10.19
C LYS A 410 14.28 4.90 -8.86
N ILE A 411 13.64 5.20 -7.73
CA ILE A 411 14.08 4.72 -6.41
C ILE A 411 14.13 3.19 -6.35
N HIS A 412 13.22 2.52 -7.04
CA HIS A 412 13.14 1.06 -7.07
C HIS A 412 13.99 0.40 -8.15
N GLU A 413 14.61 1.18 -9.05
CA GLU A 413 15.40 0.65 -10.15
C GLU A 413 16.70 -0.01 -9.64
N GLY A 414 16.98 -1.22 -10.14
CA GLY A 414 18.25 -1.90 -9.92
C GLY A 414 18.47 -2.45 -8.51
N GLU A 415 19.74 -2.71 -8.18
CA GLU A 415 20.16 -3.36 -6.93
C GLU A 415 19.91 -2.47 -5.70
N LEU A 416 19.99 -1.14 -5.87
CA LEU A 416 19.70 -0.17 -4.82
C LEU A 416 18.28 -0.31 -4.26
N GLY A 417 17.28 -0.36 -5.15
CA GLY A 417 15.89 -0.55 -4.74
C GLY A 417 15.71 -1.85 -3.95
N GLN A 418 16.36 -2.93 -4.38
CA GLN A 418 16.32 -4.21 -3.67
C GLN A 418 17.01 -4.15 -2.30
N ASN A 419 18.14 -3.44 -2.20
CA ASN A 419 18.87 -3.26 -0.95
C ASN A 419 18.05 -2.49 0.09
N LEU A 420 17.38 -1.40 -0.32
CA LEU A 420 16.49 -0.62 0.55
C LEU A 420 15.38 -1.51 1.15
N TRP A 421 14.78 -2.36 0.34
CA TRP A 421 13.74 -3.28 0.81
C TRP A 421 14.29 -4.42 1.67
N ARG A 422 15.48 -4.94 1.37
CA ARG A 422 16.15 -5.92 2.25
C ARG A 422 16.38 -5.33 3.64
N GLU A 423 16.94 -4.13 3.74
CA GLU A 423 17.21 -3.45 5.02
C GLU A 423 15.90 -3.21 5.79
N CYS A 424 14.84 -2.78 5.11
CA CYS A 424 13.49 -2.66 5.68
C CYS A 424 12.99 -3.99 6.28
N VAL A 425 13.14 -5.10 5.54
CA VAL A 425 12.76 -6.44 6.02
C VAL A 425 13.59 -6.86 7.25
N GLU A 426 14.90 -6.60 7.24
CA GLU A 426 15.79 -6.88 8.37
C GLU A 426 15.37 -6.10 9.64
N VAL A 427 15.13 -4.80 9.52
CA VAL A 427 14.60 -3.95 10.62
C VAL A 427 13.28 -4.50 11.14
N ALA A 428 12.38 -4.90 10.24
CA ALA A 428 11.10 -5.46 10.63
C ALA A 428 11.26 -6.82 11.34
N ILE A 429 12.20 -7.67 10.92
CA ILE A 429 12.52 -8.94 11.59
C ILE A 429 13.06 -8.68 13.00
N ASP A 430 14.02 -7.78 13.15
CA ASP A 430 14.62 -7.47 14.43
C ASP A 430 13.62 -6.85 15.41
N ALA A 431 12.72 -5.99 14.94
CA ALA A 431 11.60 -5.50 15.74
C ALA A 431 10.69 -6.64 16.24
N ARG A 432 10.37 -7.63 15.40
CA ARG A 432 9.56 -8.80 15.80
C ARG A 432 10.29 -9.63 16.86
N LYS A 433 11.61 -9.83 16.71
CA LYS A 433 12.44 -10.51 17.72
C LYS A 433 12.44 -9.75 19.04
N ALA A 434 12.54 -8.43 19.00
CA ALA A 434 12.52 -7.59 20.19
C ALA A 434 11.18 -7.72 20.94
N VAL A 435 10.05 -7.67 20.23
CA VAL A 435 8.72 -7.91 20.83
C VAL A 435 8.65 -9.30 21.45
N LEU A 436 9.03 -10.37 20.72
CA LEU A 436 9.00 -11.74 21.25
C LEU A 436 9.85 -11.94 22.52
N LYS A 437 10.97 -11.23 22.63
CA LYS A 437 11.91 -11.35 23.76
C LYS A 437 11.54 -10.49 24.96
N ARG A 438 10.88 -9.35 24.74
CA ARG A 438 10.75 -8.29 25.74
C ARG A 438 9.32 -7.98 26.14
N CYS A 439 8.34 -8.21 25.27
CA CYS A 439 6.93 -8.05 25.59
C CYS A 439 6.37 -9.34 26.19
N LYS A 440 5.53 -9.19 27.22
CA LYS A 440 4.85 -10.26 27.96
C LYS A 440 3.53 -10.65 27.30
N TYR A 441 2.77 -9.66 26.82
CA TYR A 441 1.41 -9.80 26.31
C TYR A 441 1.34 -9.74 24.79
N LEU A 442 2.02 -8.75 24.19
CA LEU A 442 1.98 -8.48 22.76
C LEU A 442 2.90 -9.43 21.99
N ARG A 443 2.44 -9.93 20.84
CA ARG A 443 3.21 -10.87 20.02
C ARG A 443 3.05 -10.60 18.53
N PRO A 444 4.10 -10.76 17.71
CA PRO A 444 3.93 -10.81 16.26
C PRO A 444 3.33 -12.15 15.84
N LEU A 445 2.54 -12.14 14.76
CA LEU A 445 1.99 -13.35 14.16
C LEU A 445 3.05 -13.96 13.20
N VAL A 446 3.90 -14.85 13.72
CA VAL A 446 4.97 -15.54 12.96
C VAL A 446 5.00 -17.05 13.28
N PRO A 447 5.55 -17.90 12.39
CA PRO A 447 5.71 -19.32 12.68
C PRO A 447 6.54 -19.51 13.95
N PRO A 448 6.16 -20.40 14.88
CA PRO A 448 6.90 -20.56 16.13
C PRO A 448 8.26 -21.25 15.95
N ILE A 449 8.35 -22.18 14.99
CA ILE A 449 9.56 -22.96 14.71
C ILE A 449 9.77 -22.99 13.20
N VAL A 450 11.00 -22.69 12.76
CA VAL A 450 11.43 -22.76 11.36
C VAL A 450 12.81 -23.41 11.34
N HIS A 451 13.05 -24.35 10.42
CA HIS A 451 14.30 -25.13 10.35
C HIS A 451 14.74 -25.77 11.68
N GLY A 452 13.77 -26.20 12.50
CA GLY A 452 14.01 -26.84 13.80
C GLY A 452 14.46 -25.90 14.92
N LYS A 453 14.43 -24.57 14.71
CA LYS A 453 14.74 -23.55 15.72
C LYS A 453 13.57 -22.60 15.93
N LYS A 454 13.53 -21.91 17.07
CA LYS A 454 12.55 -20.83 17.26
C LYS A 454 12.79 -19.73 16.25
N TRP A 455 11.73 -19.06 15.82
CA TRP A 455 11.81 -18.00 14.81
C TRP A 455 12.77 -16.87 15.22
N GLU A 456 12.73 -16.46 16.50
CA GLU A 456 13.55 -15.38 17.03
C GLU A 456 15.05 -15.72 17.18
N ASP A 457 15.41 -17.00 17.02
CA ASP A 457 16.78 -17.51 17.06
C ASP A 457 17.41 -17.60 15.65
N GLY A 458 16.65 -17.33 14.59
CA GLY A 458 17.16 -17.26 13.22
C GLY A 458 18.14 -16.09 13.03
N ASN A 459 19.06 -16.20 12.06
CA ASN A 459 19.91 -15.07 11.67
C ASN A 459 19.10 -14.11 10.80
N THR A 460 19.04 -12.82 11.16
CA THR A 460 18.19 -11.81 10.50
C THR A 460 18.45 -11.70 9.00
N TYR A 461 19.72 -11.66 8.59
CA TYR A 461 20.12 -11.55 7.19
C TYR A 461 19.71 -12.78 6.36
N GLU A 462 19.84 -13.98 6.92
CA GLU A 462 19.40 -15.22 6.27
C GLU A 462 17.87 -15.33 6.21
N MET A 463 17.18 -14.91 7.27
CA MET A 463 15.70 -14.86 7.31
C MET A 463 15.14 -13.94 6.23
N ALA A 464 15.76 -12.78 5.99
CA ALA A 464 15.36 -11.82 4.96
C ALA A 464 15.44 -12.37 3.51
N LYS A 465 16.03 -13.56 3.33
CA LYS A 465 16.16 -14.26 2.04
C LYS A 465 15.37 -15.55 1.95
N ASP A 466 14.71 -15.96 3.04
CA ASP A 466 14.07 -17.25 3.14
C ASP A 466 12.58 -17.12 3.47
N VAL A 467 11.77 -17.34 2.43
CA VAL A 467 10.31 -17.26 2.48
C VAL A 467 9.69 -18.23 3.50
N ASN A 468 10.38 -19.30 3.89
CA ASN A 468 9.86 -20.27 4.87
C ASN A 468 9.65 -19.65 6.26
N TYR A 469 10.40 -18.59 6.62
CA TYR A 469 10.16 -17.84 7.86
C TYR A 469 8.84 -17.06 7.86
N PHE A 470 8.20 -16.96 6.70
CA PHE A 470 6.98 -16.19 6.47
C PHE A 470 5.85 -17.06 5.91
N ALA A 471 6.03 -18.37 5.72
CA ALA A 471 5.01 -19.20 5.10
C ALA A 471 3.85 -19.54 6.05
N PHE A 472 2.61 -19.48 5.55
CA PHE A 472 1.46 -20.05 6.25
C PHE A 472 1.34 -21.54 5.93
N GLU A 473 1.73 -22.39 6.87
CA GLU A 473 1.63 -23.85 6.72
C GLU A 473 0.17 -24.34 6.87
N PRO A 474 -0.35 -25.18 5.96
CA PRO A 474 -1.72 -25.69 6.06
C PRO A 474 -2.04 -26.33 7.41
N GLY A 475 -3.09 -25.84 8.07
CA GLY A 475 -3.56 -26.37 9.35
C GLY A 475 -2.70 -26.01 10.56
N ALA A 476 -1.70 -25.13 10.43
CA ALA A 476 -0.90 -24.72 11.57
C ALA A 476 -1.71 -23.86 12.55
N LYS A 477 -1.57 -24.18 13.84
CA LYS A 477 -2.40 -23.60 14.91
C LYS A 477 -2.03 -22.16 15.27
N TRP A 478 -0.84 -21.69 14.91
CA TRP A 478 -0.35 -20.36 15.31
C TRP A 478 -0.98 -19.22 14.52
N HIS A 479 -1.55 -19.49 13.33
CA HIS A 479 -2.23 -18.47 12.51
C HIS A 479 -3.75 -18.67 12.44
N SER A 480 -4.23 -19.89 12.68
CA SER A 480 -5.66 -20.25 12.74
C SER A 480 -6.54 -19.93 11.52
N PHE A 481 -5.95 -19.46 10.43
CA PHE A 481 -6.57 -19.55 9.11
C PHE A 481 -6.84 -21.01 8.72
N LYS A 482 -8.11 -21.29 8.40
CA LYS A 482 -8.57 -22.59 7.90
C LYS A 482 -8.66 -22.55 6.38
N GLY A 483 -8.47 -23.71 5.74
CA GLY A 483 -8.65 -23.87 4.30
C GLY A 483 -7.52 -23.32 3.42
N TYR A 484 -6.35 -23.05 3.99
CA TYR A 484 -5.15 -22.71 3.21
C TYR A 484 -4.47 -23.96 2.65
N GLY A 485 -3.97 -23.84 1.42
CA GLY A 485 -3.17 -24.82 0.71
C GLY A 485 -1.67 -24.56 0.88
N LYS A 486 -0.85 -25.56 0.56
CA LYS A 486 0.61 -25.48 0.69
C LYS A 486 1.19 -24.44 -0.28
N GLY A 487 2.02 -23.53 0.23
CA GLY A 487 2.68 -22.51 -0.56
C GLY A 487 1.75 -21.47 -1.18
N GLN A 488 0.50 -21.40 -0.70
CA GLN A 488 -0.53 -20.49 -1.22
C GLN A 488 -0.37 -19.07 -0.70
N TYR A 489 0.03 -18.93 0.58
CA TYR A 489 0.10 -17.66 1.27
C TYR A 489 1.38 -17.51 2.08
N PHE A 490 1.80 -16.25 2.17
CA PHE A 490 2.92 -15.84 3.02
C PHE A 490 2.50 -14.64 3.88
N ILE A 491 3.17 -14.48 5.01
CA ILE A 491 3.18 -13.27 5.82
C ILE A 491 3.94 -12.22 5.02
N ASP A 492 3.31 -11.08 4.84
CA ASP A 492 3.96 -9.91 4.30
C ASP A 492 5.00 -9.37 5.32
N PRO A 493 6.31 -9.44 5.04
CA PRO A 493 7.34 -9.04 5.99
C PRO A 493 7.29 -7.54 6.32
N CYS A 494 6.70 -6.74 5.43
CA CYS A 494 6.58 -5.28 5.56
C CYS A 494 5.25 -4.86 6.21
N LYS A 495 4.46 -5.81 6.71
CA LYS A 495 3.32 -5.55 7.61
C LYS A 495 3.71 -5.95 9.03
N PHE A 496 4.06 -4.96 9.85
CA PHE A 496 4.40 -5.20 11.25
C PHE A 496 3.09 -5.26 12.06
N GLN A 497 2.47 -6.44 12.06
CA GLN A 497 1.25 -6.73 12.80
C GLN A 497 1.56 -7.40 14.14
N LEU A 498 0.91 -6.93 15.19
CA LEU A 498 0.95 -7.54 16.52
C LEU A 498 -0.46 -7.98 16.94
N ILE A 499 -0.54 -9.10 17.64
CA ILE A 499 -1.75 -9.57 18.32
C ILE A 499 -1.72 -9.15 19.79
N THR A 500 -2.90 -8.82 20.33
CA THR A 500 -3.12 -8.52 21.74
C THR A 500 -3.89 -9.66 22.43
N PRO A 501 -3.71 -9.88 23.75
CA PRO A 501 -4.42 -10.94 24.48
C PRO A 501 -5.95 -10.83 24.42
N GLY A 502 -6.64 -11.95 24.67
CA GLY A 502 -8.10 -12.02 24.71
C GLY A 502 -8.67 -13.13 23.84
N ILE A 503 -7.91 -13.64 22.88
CA ILE A 503 -8.33 -14.79 22.06
C ILE A 503 -7.17 -15.76 22.02
N ASN A 504 -7.43 -17.00 22.43
CA ASN A 504 -6.44 -18.05 22.36
C ASN A 504 -6.23 -18.44 20.90
N VAL A 505 -5.02 -18.24 20.39
CA VAL A 505 -4.74 -18.44 18.97
C VAL A 505 -5.05 -19.85 18.50
N GLU A 506 -4.71 -20.89 19.25
CA GLU A 506 -4.85 -22.28 18.82
C GLU A 506 -6.30 -22.77 18.80
N THR A 507 -7.08 -22.37 19.80
CA THR A 507 -8.47 -22.83 19.95
C THR A 507 -9.47 -21.87 19.30
N GLY A 508 -9.08 -20.61 19.11
CA GLY A 508 -9.95 -19.52 18.68
C GLY A 508 -11.00 -19.09 19.72
N ALA A 509 -10.94 -19.62 20.94
CA ALA A 509 -11.85 -19.26 22.01
C ALA A 509 -11.42 -17.94 22.68
N TYR A 510 -12.40 -17.15 23.10
CA TYR A 510 -12.15 -15.99 23.95
C TYR A 510 -11.59 -16.43 25.31
N GLU A 511 -10.54 -15.74 25.75
CA GLU A 511 -9.91 -15.92 27.06
C GLU A 511 -10.73 -15.24 28.16
N GLU A 512 -10.34 -15.40 29.43
CA GLU A 512 -11.01 -14.73 30.55
C GLU A 512 -10.74 -13.22 30.57
N PHE A 513 -9.50 -12.83 30.33
CA PHE A 513 -9.06 -11.44 30.23
C PHE A 513 -8.54 -11.17 28.82
N GLY A 514 -8.76 -9.96 28.33
CA GLY A 514 -8.26 -9.52 27.03
C GLY A 514 -7.86 -8.04 27.06
N ILE A 515 -6.97 -7.67 26.15
CA ILE A 515 -6.52 -6.29 25.94
C ILE A 515 -6.97 -5.89 24.53
N PRO A 516 -8.11 -5.20 24.37
CA PRO A 516 -8.54 -4.71 23.07
C PRO A 516 -7.47 -3.83 22.41
N ALA A 517 -7.15 -4.09 21.14
CA ALA A 517 -6.11 -3.36 20.43
C ALA A 517 -6.42 -1.86 20.27
N ASN A 518 -7.70 -1.47 20.32
CA ASN A 518 -8.12 -0.08 20.29
C ASN A 518 -7.66 0.70 21.55
N ILE A 519 -7.52 0.05 22.70
CA ILE A 519 -6.94 0.67 23.90
C ILE A 519 -5.46 0.98 23.65
N LEU A 520 -4.70 0.00 23.15
CA LEU A 520 -3.29 0.17 22.79
C LEU A 520 -3.12 1.26 21.72
N ALA A 521 -3.97 1.27 20.69
CA ALA A 521 -3.88 2.25 19.61
C ALA A 521 -4.07 3.69 20.12
N ASN A 522 -5.03 3.93 21.02
CA ASN A 522 -5.22 5.25 21.61
C ASN A 522 -4.09 5.62 22.57
N TYR A 523 -3.58 4.67 23.36
CA TYR A 523 -2.40 4.89 24.19
C TYR A 523 -1.19 5.34 23.36
N LEU A 524 -0.92 4.67 22.24
CA LEU A 524 0.18 5.04 21.34
C LEU A 524 -0.01 6.45 20.75
N ARG A 525 -1.25 6.83 20.39
CA ARG A 525 -1.55 8.19 19.87
C ARG A 525 -1.30 9.27 20.92
N GLU A 526 -1.67 9.03 22.18
CA GLU A 526 -1.34 9.93 23.30
C GLU A 526 0.18 10.10 23.46
N ASN A 527 0.93 9.05 23.13
CA ASN A 527 2.40 9.02 23.13
C ASN A 527 3.02 9.30 21.75
N ARG A 528 2.29 9.96 20.84
CA ARG A 528 2.76 10.46 19.53
C ARG A 528 3.24 9.38 18.56
N ILE A 529 2.75 8.16 18.72
CA ILE A 529 2.95 7.05 17.79
C ILE A 529 1.62 6.78 17.10
N ILE A 530 1.61 6.85 15.77
CA ILE A 530 0.39 6.67 14.98
C ILE A 530 0.41 5.26 14.37
N PRO A 531 -0.35 4.29 14.92
CA PRO A 531 -0.58 3.02 14.25
C PRO A 531 -1.45 3.25 13.01
N GLU A 532 -1.26 2.42 11.98
CA GLU A 532 -2.06 2.49 10.74
C GLU A 532 -3.50 2.10 11.02
N LYS A 533 -3.68 0.93 11.66
CA LYS A 533 -4.99 0.46 12.09
C LYS A 533 -4.91 -0.43 13.32
N CYS A 534 -6.07 -0.63 13.94
CA CYS A 534 -6.29 -1.69 14.90
C CYS A 534 -7.65 -2.34 14.61
N ASP A 535 -7.72 -3.66 14.71
CA ASP A 535 -8.99 -4.38 14.77
C ASP A 535 -9.33 -4.64 16.25
N LEU A 536 -10.04 -5.73 16.56
CA LEU A 536 -10.41 -6.05 17.95
C LEU A 536 -9.19 -6.43 18.79
N ASN A 537 -8.35 -7.34 18.26
CA ASN A 537 -7.19 -7.91 18.97
C ASN A 537 -5.91 -7.90 18.12
N THR A 538 -5.86 -7.03 17.11
CA THR A 538 -4.68 -6.82 16.27
C THR A 538 -4.38 -5.34 16.12
N ILE A 539 -3.10 -4.99 16.01
CA ILE A 539 -2.62 -3.64 15.68
C ILE A 539 -1.58 -3.74 14.57
N LEU A 540 -1.60 -2.80 13.64
CA LEU A 540 -0.76 -2.83 12.43
C LEU A 540 0.05 -1.54 12.29
N PHE A 541 1.31 -1.72 11.91
CA PHE A 541 2.22 -0.67 11.48
C PHE A 541 2.74 -1.01 10.07
N LEU A 542 2.74 -0.02 9.18
CA LEU A 542 3.25 -0.20 7.81
C LEU A 542 4.75 0.05 7.79
N MET A 543 5.51 -0.91 7.26
CA MET A 543 6.95 -0.77 7.08
C MET A 543 7.27 -0.31 5.66
N THR A 544 8.23 0.60 5.56
CA THR A 544 8.86 1.06 4.31
C THR A 544 10.35 1.33 4.58
N PRO A 545 11.19 1.56 3.56
CA PRO A 545 12.58 1.98 3.77
C PRO A 545 12.76 3.31 4.55
N ALA A 546 11.68 4.02 4.89
CA ALA A 546 11.73 5.17 5.79
C ALA A 546 11.91 4.78 7.27
N GLU A 547 11.72 3.51 7.61
CA GLU A 547 11.84 3.00 8.98
C GLU A 547 13.31 2.74 9.35
N SER A 548 13.68 3.07 10.59
CA SER A 548 15.02 2.84 11.13
C SER A 548 14.98 1.99 12.39
N GLN A 549 16.10 1.33 12.72
CA GLN A 549 16.19 0.54 13.96
C GLN A 549 15.83 1.37 15.20
N SER A 550 16.33 2.61 15.30
CA SER A 550 16.04 3.48 16.44
C SER A 550 14.55 3.85 16.56
N LYS A 551 13.85 4.04 15.44
CA LYS A 551 12.40 4.29 15.46
C LYS A 551 11.63 3.06 15.92
N MET A 552 12.03 1.87 15.48
CA MET A 552 11.41 0.61 15.90
C MET A 552 11.72 0.26 17.36
N ASP A 553 12.94 0.52 17.84
CA ASP A 553 13.30 0.35 19.24
C ASP A 553 12.45 1.25 20.14
N ALA A 554 12.25 2.52 19.75
CA ALA A 554 11.38 3.44 20.48
C ALA A 554 9.92 2.96 20.54
N LEU A 555 9.40 2.38 19.45
CA LEU A 555 8.09 1.74 19.46
C LEU A 555 8.06 0.58 20.47
N VAL A 556 9.06 -0.31 20.45
CA VAL A 556 9.11 -1.46 21.36
C VAL A 556 9.19 -1.03 22.83
N GLU A 557 9.96 0.03 23.16
CA GLU A 557 9.96 0.58 24.53
C GLU A 557 8.58 1.06 24.96
N GLU A 558 7.84 1.71 24.06
CA GLU A 558 6.50 2.21 24.36
C GLU A 558 5.49 1.07 24.54
N LEU A 559 5.65 -0.03 23.78
CA LEU A 559 4.87 -1.26 23.99
C LEU A 559 5.14 -1.87 25.37
N ILE A 560 6.41 -1.94 25.80
CA ILE A 560 6.78 -2.46 27.13
C ILE A 560 6.19 -1.57 28.24
N ARG A 561 6.25 -0.25 28.07
CA ARG A 561 5.66 0.71 29.02
C ARG A 561 4.15 0.54 29.14
N PHE A 562 3.47 0.31 28.02
CA PHE A 562 2.05 -0.02 28.03
C PHE A 562 1.76 -1.28 28.85
N GLU A 563 2.55 -2.34 28.68
CA GLU A 563 2.37 -3.57 29.45
C GLU A 563 2.61 -3.39 30.96
N ASP A 564 3.57 -2.54 31.36
CA ASP A 564 3.76 -2.16 32.77
C ASP A 564 2.51 -1.46 33.35
N LEU A 565 1.93 -0.53 32.59
CA LEU A 565 0.67 0.15 32.97
C LEU A 565 -0.48 -0.84 33.17
N ILE A 566 -0.56 -1.87 32.33
CA ILE A 566 -1.54 -2.95 32.46
C ILE A 566 -1.24 -3.83 33.69
N ASP A 567 0.02 -4.15 33.96
CA ASP A 567 0.42 -5.00 35.09
C ASP A 567 0.14 -4.33 36.45
N ARG A 568 0.36 -3.03 36.58
CA ARG A 568 0.08 -2.27 37.81
C ARG A 568 -1.36 -1.75 37.93
N ASP A 569 -2.21 -2.10 36.97
CA ASP A 569 -3.58 -1.61 36.83
C ASP A 569 -3.70 -0.09 36.99
N ALA A 570 -2.94 0.64 36.18
CA ALA A 570 -2.87 2.09 36.25
C ALA A 570 -4.25 2.76 36.08
N PRO A 571 -4.49 3.91 36.71
CA PRO A 571 -5.70 4.71 36.47
C PRO A 571 -5.88 5.04 35.00
N MET A 572 -7.10 4.97 34.48
CA MET A 572 -7.39 5.25 33.06
C MET A 572 -6.97 6.68 32.67
N GLU A 573 -7.06 7.65 33.58
CA GLU A 573 -6.64 9.04 33.33
C GLU A 573 -5.13 9.21 33.08
N GLU A 574 -4.32 8.24 33.53
CA GLU A 574 -2.90 8.17 33.21
C GLU A 574 -2.65 7.59 31.82
N VAL A 575 -3.42 6.57 31.43
CA VAL A 575 -3.20 5.79 30.20
C VAL A 575 -3.88 6.44 28.99
N LEU A 576 -5.10 6.93 29.15
CA LEU A 576 -5.96 7.46 28.08
C LEU A 576 -6.60 8.80 28.49
N PRO A 577 -5.80 9.85 28.76
CA PRO A 577 -6.30 11.11 29.30
C PRO A 577 -7.36 11.76 28.41
N SER A 578 -7.18 11.80 27.08
CA SER A 578 -8.11 12.48 26.18
C SER A 578 -9.49 11.82 26.18
N ILE A 579 -9.55 10.49 26.19
CA ILE A 579 -10.82 9.74 26.25
C ILE A 579 -11.45 9.88 27.64
N TYR A 580 -10.65 9.73 28.70
CA TYR A 580 -11.12 9.83 30.08
C TYR A 580 -11.79 11.18 30.36
N TYR A 581 -11.12 12.30 30.05
CA TYR A 581 -11.66 13.63 30.32
C TYR A 581 -12.83 14.00 29.40
N SER A 582 -12.85 13.50 28.16
CA SER A 582 -13.98 13.72 27.23
C SER A 582 -15.25 12.96 27.64
N HIS A 583 -15.11 11.89 28.43
CA HIS A 583 -16.20 11.00 28.85
C HIS A 583 -16.16 10.71 30.36
N ILE A 584 -15.83 11.73 31.16
CA ILE A 584 -15.59 11.59 32.60
C ILE A 584 -16.79 11.02 33.36
N GLU A 585 -18.02 11.35 32.96
CA GLU A 585 -19.24 10.82 33.58
C GLU A 585 -19.34 9.28 33.50
N LYS A 586 -18.79 8.67 32.45
CA LYS A 586 -18.74 7.21 32.27
C LYS A 586 -17.52 6.60 32.96
N TYR A 587 -16.34 7.21 32.81
CA TYR A 587 -15.06 6.58 33.14
C TYR A 587 -14.42 7.04 34.45
N LYS A 588 -15.05 7.94 35.21
CA LYS A 588 -14.50 8.42 36.50
C LYS A 588 -14.12 7.27 37.42
N GLY A 589 -12.84 7.24 37.82
CA GLY A 589 -12.30 6.23 38.72
C GLY A 589 -12.02 4.87 38.08
N TYR A 590 -12.13 4.73 36.75
CA TYR A 590 -11.77 3.49 36.06
C TYR A 590 -10.26 3.25 36.14
N SER A 591 -9.88 1.99 36.29
CA SER A 591 -8.54 1.51 35.98
C SER A 591 -8.46 0.96 34.56
N ILE A 592 -7.26 0.82 34.02
CA ILE A 592 -7.07 0.32 32.65
C ILE A 592 -7.49 -1.14 32.51
N ARG A 593 -7.27 -2.01 33.52
CA ARG A 593 -7.73 -3.41 33.45
C ARG A 593 -9.23 -3.52 33.55
N GLN A 594 -9.90 -2.65 34.31
CA GLN A 594 -11.36 -2.57 34.32
C GLN A 594 -11.91 -2.28 32.92
N LEU A 595 -11.36 -1.27 32.24
CA LEU A 595 -11.75 -0.95 30.87
C LEU A 595 -11.47 -2.10 29.90
N CYS A 596 -10.26 -2.69 29.97
CA CYS A 596 -9.89 -3.85 29.17
C CYS A 596 -10.90 -4.99 29.33
N GLN A 597 -11.26 -5.33 30.57
CA GLN A 597 -12.21 -6.40 30.88
C GLN A 597 -13.62 -6.08 30.37
N GLU A 598 -14.13 -4.87 30.60
CA GLU A 598 -15.47 -4.45 30.11
C GLU A 598 -15.56 -4.57 28.59
N MET A 599 -14.58 -4.03 27.86
CA MET A 599 -14.53 -4.10 26.41
C MET A 599 -14.36 -5.54 25.90
N HIS A 600 -13.52 -6.34 26.56
CA HIS A 600 -13.31 -7.74 26.21
C HIS A 600 -14.59 -8.57 26.38
N ASP A 601 -15.25 -8.46 27.54
CA ASP A 601 -16.50 -9.15 27.82
C ASP A 601 -17.63 -8.69 26.88
N PHE A 602 -17.63 -7.42 26.48
CA PHE A 602 -18.55 -6.88 25.49
C PHE A 602 -18.46 -7.65 24.16
N TYR A 603 -17.27 -7.78 23.57
CA TYR A 603 -17.10 -8.48 22.30
C TYR A 603 -17.26 -10.01 22.45
N LYS A 604 -16.81 -10.57 23.56
CA LYS A 604 -16.93 -12.01 23.89
C LYS A 604 -18.38 -12.45 23.97
N SER A 605 -19.21 -11.75 24.76
CA SER A 605 -20.63 -12.07 24.95
C SER A 605 -21.46 -12.00 23.66
N ARG A 606 -20.99 -11.23 22.66
CA ARG A 606 -21.64 -11.08 21.34
C ARG A 606 -21.03 -11.99 20.27
N ASN A 607 -20.02 -12.79 20.60
CA ASN A 607 -19.31 -13.67 19.68
C ASN A 607 -18.84 -12.96 18.40
N VAL A 608 -18.31 -11.73 18.52
CA VAL A 608 -18.01 -10.88 17.38
C VAL A 608 -17.00 -11.51 16.41
N SER A 609 -16.02 -12.25 16.93
CA SER A 609 -15.07 -13.05 16.13
C SER A 609 -15.77 -14.06 15.20
N LEU A 610 -16.80 -14.76 15.70
CA LEU A 610 -17.55 -15.72 14.91
C LEU A 610 -18.39 -15.01 13.82
N LEU A 611 -18.98 -13.86 14.15
CA LEU A 611 -19.71 -13.05 13.17
C LEU A 611 -18.79 -12.59 12.04
N GLN A 612 -17.58 -12.13 12.36
CA GLN A 612 -16.56 -11.75 11.37
C GLN A 612 -16.19 -12.92 10.46
N GLN A 613 -16.03 -14.13 10.99
CA GLN A 613 -15.77 -15.32 10.16
C GLN A 613 -16.93 -15.64 9.23
N ARG A 614 -18.16 -15.64 9.75
CA ARG A 614 -19.36 -15.96 8.96
C ARG A 614 -19.59 -14.96 7.82
N LEU A 615 -19.34 -13.66 8.03
CA LEU A 615 -19.51 -12.63 7.00
C LEU A 615 -18.75 -12.92 5.70
N PHE A 616 -17.67 -13.70 5.75
CA PHE A 616 -16.80 -14.02 4.61
C PHE A 616 -16.83 -15.49 4.19
N SER A 617 -17.70 -16.30 4.81
CA SER A 617 -17.93 -17.69 4.42
C SER A 617 -19.18 -17.82 3.55
N ARG A 618 -19.10 -18.66 2.52
CA ARG A 618 -20.15 -18.86 1.52
C ARG A 618 -21.49 -19.28 2.14
N GLU A 619 -21.45 -20.11 3.18
CA GLU A 619 -22.65 -20.59 3.89
C GLU A 619 -23.52 -19.44 4.45
N TYR A 620 -22.91 -18.29 4.77
CA TYR A 620 -23.57 -17.17 5.43
C TYR A 620 -23.63 -15.91 4.57
N PHE A 621 -23.25 -15.99 3.30
CA PHE A 621 -23.34 -14.86 2.39
C PHE A 621 -24.77 -14.32 2.29
N PRO A 622 -24.93 -12.99 2.26
CA PRO A 622 -26.19 -12.36 1.86
C PRO A 622 -26.72 -12.94 0.54
N ASN A 623 -28.04 -13.13 0.45
CA ASN A 623 -28.66 -13.61 -0.77
C ASN A 623 -28.59 -12.53 -1.86
N TYR A 624 -27.86 -12.79 -2.93
CA TYR A 624 -27.80 -11.94 -4.12
C TYR A 624 -29.09 -12.08 -4.94
N VAL A 625 -29.89 -11.01 -5.02
CA VAL A 625 -31.21 -11.05 -5.69
C VAL A 625 -31.42 -9.96 -6.74
N MET A 626 -30.57 -8.94 -6.77
CA MET A 626 -30.63 -7.82 -7.71
C MET A 626 -29.22 -7.44 -8.13
N ASN A 627 -29.02 -7.05 -9.39
CA ASN A 627 -27.70 -6.61 -9.83
C ASN A 627 -27.30 -5.30 -9.10
N PRO A 628 -26.05 -5.13 -8.63
CA PRO A 628 -25.65 -3.91 -7.93
C PRO A 628 -25.85 -2.62 -8.75
N GLN A 629 -25.74 -2.68 -10.08
CA GLN A 629 -26.06 -1.55 -10.97
C GLN A 629 -27.55 -1.20 -10.92
N GLU A 630 -28.43 -2.21 -10.96
CA GLU A 630 -29.88 -2.03 -10.84
C GLU A 630 -30.24 -1.45 -9.47
N ALA A 631 -29.68 -2.00 -8.38
CA ALA A 631 -29.88 -1.49 -7.03
C ALA A 631 -29.49 -0.01 -6.92
N ASN A 632 -28.36 0.38 -7.51
CA ASN A 632 -27.93 1.77 -7.57
C ASN A 632 -28.90 2.65 -8.40
N PHE A 633 -29.47 2.14 -9.50
CA PHE A 633 -30.50 2.89 -10.23
C PHE A 633 -31.79 3.05 -9.43
N GLU A 634 -32.20 2.04 -8.68
CA GLU A 634 -33.37 2.13 -7.79
C GLU A 634 -33.14 3.12 -6.65
N PHE A 635 -31.92 3.16 -6.11
CA PHE A 635 -31.51 4.19 -5.16
C PHE A 635 -31.63 5.61 -5.75
N GLN A 636 -31.05 5.83 -6.93
CA GLN A 636 -31.10 7.12 -7.64
C GLN A 636 -32.52 7.56 -8.01
N ARG A 637 -33.41 6.60 -8.29
CA ARG A 637 -34.84 6.83 -8.54
C ARG A 637 -35.64 7.11 -7.26
N ASN A 638 -34.98 7.20 -6.11
CA ASN A 638 -35.61 7.44 -4.81
C ASN A 638 -36.63 6.34 -4.42
N LYS A 639 -36.37 5.09 -4.86
CA LYS A 639 -37.16 3.91 -4.48
C LYS A 639 -36.66 3.24 -3.20
N GLY A 640 -35.64 3.81 -2.57
CA GLY A 640 -35.14 3.40 -1.27
C GLY A 640 -35.89 4.04 -0.10
N GLU A 641 -35.91 3.33 1.03
CA GLU A 641 -36.26 3.87 2.33
C GLU A 641 -35.14 3.57 3.33
N LEU A 642 -34.96 4.48 4.29
CA LEU A 642 -33.98 4.33 5.36
C LEU A 642 -34.66 3.63 6.54
N VAL A 643 -34.18 2.43 6.91
CA VAL A 643 -34.79 1.62 7.98
C VAL A 643 -33.78 1.35 9.11
N PRO A 644 -34.23 1.23 10.37
CA PRO A 644 -33.38 0.75 11.46
C PRO A 644 -32.77 -0.62 11.11
N LEU A 645 -31.50 -0.87 11.45
CA LEU A 645 -30.85 -2.14 11.08
C LEU A 645 -31.52 -3.39 11.67
N ARG A 646 -32.20 -3.25 12.82
CA ARG A 646 -33.04 -4.30 13.42
C ARG A 646 -34.23 -4.73 12.54
N GLU A 647 -34.60 -3.93 11.55
CA GLU A 647 -35.69 -4.16 10.60
C GLU A 647 -35.17 -4.40 9.17
N ALA A 648 -33.85 -4.42 8.99
CA ALA A 648 -33.21 -4.57 7.68
C ALA A 648 -33.12 -6.03 7.21
N GLU A 649 -33.15 -7.01 8.12
CA GLU A 649 -33.00 -8.43 7.76
C GLU A 649 -33.98 -8.85 6.65
N GLY A 650 -33.43 -9.50 5.61
CA GLY A 650 -34.19 -9.93 4.42
C GLY A 650 -34.55 -8.82 3.44
N ARG A 651 -34.33 -7.54 3.77
CA ARG A 651 -34.55 -6.40 2.86
C ARG A 651 -33.36 -6.23 1.91
N ILE A 652 -33.63 -5.79 0.68
CA ILE A 652 -32.61 -5.60 -0.35
C ILE A 652 -31.84 -4.31 -0.02
N ALA A 653 -30.54 -4.41 0.24
CA ALA A 653 -29.67 -3.27 0.43
C ALA A 653 -29.54 -2.48 -0.88
N LEU A 654 -29.60 -1.15 -0.80
CA LEU A 654 -29.35 -0.28 -1.95
C LEU A 654 -27.93 0.31 -1.98
N GLU A 655 -27.19 0.12 -0.89
CA GLU A 655 -25.82 0.58 -0.72
C GLU A 655 -24.96 -0.54 -0.14
N GLY A 656 -23.65 -0.41 -0.32
CA GLY A 656 -22.68 -1.35 0.24
C GLY A 656 -22.42 -1.05 1.72
N ALA A 657 -22.69 -1.99 2.62
CA ALA A 657 -22.43 -1.84 4.05
C ALA A 657 -21.00 -2.30 4.39
N LEU A 658 -20.18 -1.38 4.92
CA LEU A 658 -18.75 -1.59 5.19
C LEU A 658 -18.42 -1.15 6.63
N PRO A 659 -18.12 -2.10 7.53
CA PRO A 659 -17.70 -1.80 8.90
C PRO A 659 -16.18 -1.86 9.06
N TYR A 660 -15.63 -1.18 10.08
CA TYR A 660 -14.24 -1.35 10.52
C TYR A 660 -14.18 -1.88 11.96
N PRO A 661 -13.57 -3.06 12.19
CA PRO A 661 -13.07 -4.02 11.20
C PRO A 661 -14.18 -4.70 10.36
N PRO A 662 -13.85 -5.35 9.22
CA PRO A 662 -12.52 -5.44 8.62
C PRO A 662 -12.19 -4.35 7.58
N GLY A 663 -13.11 -3.43 7.29
CA GLY A 663 -12.91 -2.43 6.24
C GLY A 663 -13.24 -2.92 4.84
N VAL A 664 -14.08 -3.96 4.72
CA VAL A 664 -14.52 -4.58 3.47
C VAL A 664 -16.05 -4.65 3.46
N ILE A 665 -16.66 -4.57 2.28
CA ILE A 665 -18.11 -4.63 2.14
C ILE A 665 -18.63 -6.01 2.60
N CYS A 666 -19.53 -5.99 3.58
CA CYS A 666 -20.18 -7.18 4.12
C CYS A 666 -21.51 -7.47 3.42
N VAL A 667 -22.23 -6.43 3.00
CA VAL A 667 -23.49 -6.51 2.23
C VAL A 667 -23.34 -5.63 1.00
N GLN A 668 -23.38 -6.20 -0.19
CA GLN A 668 -23.30 -5.47 -1.46
C GLN A 668 -24.67 -4.88 -1.81
N PRO A 669 -24.73 -3.78 -2.59
CA PRO A 669 -25.99 -3.32 -3.18
C PRO A 669 -26.65 -4.47 -3.96
N GLY A 670 -27.96 -4.64 -3.78
CA GLY A 670 -28.75 -5.71 -4.41
C GLY A 670 -28.74 -7.05 -3.66
N GLU A 671 -27.92 -7.21 -2.62
CA GLU A 671 -28.02 -8.34 -1.68
C GLU A 671 -29.09 -8.08 -0.62
N ARG A 672 -29.69 -9.14 -0.08
CA ARG A 672 -30.55 -9.04 1.10
C ARG A 672 -29.71 -9.05 2.37
N TRP A 673 -29.91 -8.09 3.26
CA TRP A 673 -29.30 -8.09 4.59
C TRP A 673 -29.49 -9.46 5.27
N SER A 674 -28.39 -10.14 5.58
CA SER A 674 -28.42 -11.42 6.28
C SER A 674 -28.49 -11.22 7.79
N LYS A 675 -28.96 -12.24 8.52
CA LYS A 675 -28.95 -12.24 9.99
C LYS A 675 -27.56 -11.94 10.54
N THR A 676 -26.53 -12.60 10.00
CA THR A 676 -25.13 -12.41 10.40
C THR A 676 -24.68 -10.95 10.24
N ALA A 677 -25.02 -10.32 9.11
CA ALA A 677 -24.68 -8.92 8.88
C ALA A 677 -25.42 -8.00 9.84
N CYS A 678 -26.73 -8.17 10.03
CA CYS A 678 -27.49 -7.40 11.00
C CYS A 678 -26.91 -7.55 12.42
N ASP A 679 -26.62 -8.78 12.86
CA ASP A 679 -26.07 -9.04 14.19
C ASP A 679 -24.71 -8.37 14.41
N TYR A 680 -23.84 -8.42 13.40
CA TYR A 680 -22.54 -7.78 13.48
C TYR A 680 -22.67 -6.26 13.60
N PHE A 681 -23.45 -5.62 12.74
CA PHE A 681 -23.62 -4.16 12.77
C PHE A 681 -24.40 -3.69 14.01
N LEU A 682 -25.35 -4.47 14.51
CA LEU A 682 -26.04 -4.17 15.77
C LEU A 682 -25.10 -4.29 16.97
N ALA A 683 -24.15 -5.23 16.97
CA ALA A 683 -23.09 -5.28 17.98
C ALA A 683 -22.18 -4.05 17.92
N LEU A 684 -21.89 -3.52 16.73
CA LEU A 684 -21.15 -2.26 16.58
C LEU A 684 -21.97 -1.05 17.05
N GLU A 685 -23.26 -0.97 16.71
CA GLU A 685 -24.19 0.05 17.20
C GLU A 685 -24.22 0.07 18.73
N GLU A 686 -24.35 -1.10 19.36
CA GLU A 686 -24.35 -1.20 20.81
C GLU A 686 -23.00 -0.76 21.41
N GLY A 687 -21.88 -1.11 20.77
CA GLY A 687 -20.54 -0.69 21.18
C GLY A 687 -20.36 0.83 21.14
N ILE A 688 -20.88 1.50 20.10
CA ILE A 688 -20.89 2.97 19.99
C ILE A 688 -21.59 3.62 21.19
N ASN A 689 -22.64 2.99 21.69
CA ASN A 689 -23.44 3.51 22.81
C ASN A 689 -22.85 3.16 24.18
N GLN A 690 -22.27 1.98 24.36
CA GLN A 690 -21.77 1.50 25.65
C GLN A 690 -20.32 1.90 25.95
N LEU A 691 -19.51 2.09 24.91
CA LEU A 691 -18.06 2.32 24.96
C LEU A 691 -17.70 3.67 24.29
N PRO A 692 -18.16 4.82 24.83
CA PRO A 692 -17.86 6.12 24.24
C PRO A 692 -16.34 6.36 24.18
N GLY A 693 -15.86 6.92 23.06
CA GLY A 693 -14.43 7.07 22.77
C GLY A 693 -13.80 5.90 22.00
N PHE A 694 -14.51 4.78 21.82
CA PHE A 694 -14.03 3.59 21.10
C PHE A 694 -14.94 3.19 19.92
N ALA A 695 -15.68 4.16 19.37
CA ALA A 695 -16.61 3.93 18.27
C ALA A 695 -15.88 3.43 16.99
N PRO A 696 -16.31 2.30 16.40
CA PRO A 696 -15.80 1.85 15.11
C PRO A 696 -16.25 2.78 13.97
N GLU A 697 -15.48 2.80 12.89
CA GLU A 697 -15.92 3.45 11.64
C GLU A 697 -16.89 2.54 10.89
N ILE A 698 -17.98 3.12 10.36
CA ILE A 698 -18.99 2.40 9.58
C ILE A 698 -19.38 3.25 8.37
N GLN A 699 -19.42 2.64 7.19
CA GLN A 699 -19.83 3.26 5.92
C GLN A 699 -21.01 2.48 5.31
N GLY A 700 -21.88 3.20 4.57
CA GLY A 700 -23.12 2.62 4.00
C GLY A 700 -24.21 2.33 5.04
N VAL A 701 -24.00 2.79 6.27
CA VAL A 701 -24.94 2.76 7.39
C VAL A 701 -24.87 4.12 8.08
N TYR A 702 -26.02 4.62 8.50
CA TYR A 702 -26.19 5.97 9.04
C TYR A 702 -26.50 5.90 10.52
N ILE A 703 -25.65 6.50 11.34
CA ILE A 703 -25.86 6.59 12.78
C ILE A 703 -26.62 7.89 13.08
N THR A 704 -27.84 7.75 13.61
CA THR A 704 -28.71 8.87 13.97
C THR A 704 -28.98 8.85 15.47
N GLU A 705 -28.69 9.96 16.14
CA GLU A 705 -29.02 10.15 17.55
C GLU A 705 -30.53 10.33 17.74
N GLN A 706 -31.10 9.52 18.62
CA GLN A 706 -32.51 9.53 18.98
C GLN A 706 -32.76 10.54 20.12
N SER A 707 -34.03 10.87 20.38
CA SER A 707 -34.41 11.86 21.42
C SER A 707 -33.98 11.48 22.85
N ASN A 708 -33.68 10.20 23.09
CA ASN A 708 -33.15 9.70 24.37
C ASN A 708 -31.62 9.63 24.42
N GLY A 709 -30.91 10.18 23.41
CA GLY A 709 -29.45 10.16 23.30
C GLY A 709 -28.86 8.86 22.74
N TYR A 710 -29.69 7.84 22.46
CA TYR A 710 -29.23 6.58 21.87
C TYR A 710 -28.87 6.79 20.39
N LYS A 711 -27.70 6.31 19.97
CA LYS A 711 -27.23 6.36 18.58
C LYS A 711 -27.68 5.09 17.85
N GLN A 712 -28.68 5.22 16.99
CA GLN A 712 -29.26 4.10 16.25
C GLN A 712 -28.70 4.03 14.82
N ALA A 713 -28.40 2.83 14.33
CA ALA A 713 -27.93 2.57 12.99
C ALA A 713 -29.07 2.29 12.00
N TYR A 714 -28.96 2.87 10.81
CA TYR A 714 -29.93 2.73 9.73
C TYR A 714 -29.23 2.35 8.42
N GLY A 715 -29.91 1.58 7.57
CA GLY A 715 -29.45 1.25 6.22
C GLY A 715 -30.51 1.56 5.17
N TYR A 716 -30.08 1.99 3.97
CA TYR A 716 -31.00 2.15 2.85
C TYR A 716 -31.36 0.79 2.25
N VAL A 717 -32.66 0.54 2.14
CA VAL A 717 -33.21 -0.67 1.56
C VAL A 717 -34.27 -0.34 0.51
N LEU A 718 -34.50 -1.25 -0.43
CA LEU A 718 -35.60 -1.10 -1.39
C LEU A 718 -36.95 -1.14 -0.66
N LYS A 719 -37.83 -0.17 -0.96
CA LYS A 719 -39.19 -0.14 -0.41
C LYS A 719 -39.98 -1.39 -0.79
N LYS A 720 -40.90 -1.81 0.07
CA LYS A 720 -41.61 -3.11 -0.07
C LYS A 720 -42.56 -3.18 -1.28
N GLU A 721 -43.00 -2.05 -1.81
CA GLU A 721 -43.88 -1.99 -2.99
C GLU A 721 -43.16 -2.25 -4.33
N TYR A 722 -41.83 -2.30 -4.34
CA TYR A 722 -40.99 -2.63 -5.50
C TYR A 722 -40.30 -3.98 -5.30
#